data_AF-A0A0N1B423-F1
#
_entry.id   AF-A0A0N1B423-F1
#
_cell.length_a   1.000
_cell.length_b   1.000
_cell.length_c   1.000
_cell.angle_alpha   90.00
_cell.angle_beta   90.00
_cell.angle_gamma   90.00
#
_symmetry.space_group_name_H-M   'P 1'
#
loop_
_entity.id
_entity.type
_entity.pdbx_description
1 polymer ?
#
loop_
_entity_poly.entity_id
_entity_poly.type
_entity_poly.pdbx_seq_one_letter_code
_entity_poly.pdbx_strand_id
1 'polypeptide(L)'
;MGRVDGLLSMSRTQAVASSPAPERFRVEAVVGRGAQGQVLRATDLRLGRSVALKTVHPGESSAAGPSLMDEARAVARLSHPNIVPLFDALESGDDCTLVFEYVEGETVSALLKREGALPALRACQIAIDLLEALEHAHAQGVLHRDVKPANLMVSADARTRLMDFGVACANLDDLTRASGPIGSPRYMAPECFDGRFSAASDVYAVGAVLYEMLAGKPAFTQTSMPALMYAIANTAPPPLAPNGQQGVEAELIAVVNRALEKDESLRYSGARQMLDALKGHLEPGEATVPEEDAQARGALTELFRRMRHRSDFPALSGAIRAVNRLSASESESVGKLSDLLMQDMALMTKLLRHVNSAQYGHLGGISSISHAIMIMGFDTVRALALSMMLLEHLPDRAQAARLQHEMVNSLLAGAIGRELLARQHRRIKEQAFTAGVFRNLGAVLVLFYFPQECERIDRMTNGAMRFDDACAQVLGVTPQQVGTHAAKGWNMPEGLLRCMTALSQSELDRTDRRDEQHALRVATDLAVDLREIATSTPAEEHDASLSRLVKKYRKAWPESEQGLRRVVDAAMQPFLDDAQALRLDLSRMPGQIAQRWRGPTQNEAPASSDPQRALDNTFVIGSIPASAVAQRGTGSGAGARPAQAMEPLELGSPEPAAAIEAALQDALARVRGATAAGSVSERLARILGAMHQAMGFGLTVLALKDVRSQQVRPIVLEADDASAAADLKPLFEVDLDSKDELFALLAQRKTDVFIADAQADSVRSRLPRGLAEGRAVRSLLFMSLTLDGRTLGFIYADYGSRTAPNLPAAQLALLKSMRDEAVGAFRKRVA
;
A
#
# COMPACT_ATOMS: atom_id res chain seq x y z
N MET A 1 -29.69 -64.00 61.23
CA MET A 1 -29.48 -63.98 59.77
C MET A 1 -30.74 -63.36 59.16
N GLY A 2 -30.61 -62.15 58.59
CA GLY A 2 -31.66 -61.48 57.79
C GLY A 2 -32.84 -60.85 58.55
N ARG A 3 -32.74 -59.55 58.89
CA ARG A 3 -33.92 -58.70 59.01
C ARG A 3 -33.73 -57.43 58.19
N VAL A 4 -34.73 -57.20 57.37
CA VAL A 4 -34.94 -56.08 56.45
C VAL A 4 -35.60 -54.99 57.27
N ASP A 5 -34.91 -53.85 57.44
CA ASP A 5 -35.53 -52.63 57.95
C ASP A 5 -35.57 -51.61 56.82
N GLY A 6 -36.80 -51.26 56.43
CA GLY A 6 -37.09 -50.15 55.54
C GLY A 6 -38.38 -49.50 55.97
N LEU A 7 -38.27 -48.37 56.67
CA LEU A 7 -39.10 -47.18 56.43
C LEU A 7 -38.61 -45.97 57.27
N LEU A 8 -38.60 -44.82 56.58
CA LEU A 8 -38.84 -43.44 57.04
C LEU A 8 -37.68 -42.52 57.44
N SER A 9 -37.68 -41.38 56.71
CA SER A 9 -37.42 -40.03 57.20
C SER A 9 -35.95 -39.59 57.34
N MET A 10 -35.42 -38.93 56.31
CA MET A 10 -35.15 -37.48 56.30
C MET A 10 -34.33 -37.11 55.05
N SER A 11 -34.95 -36.35 54.15
CA SER A 11 -34.26 -35.69 53.04
C SER A 11 -33.23 -34.72 53.60
N ARG A 12 -31.95 -35.11 53.56
CA ARG A 12 -30.80 -34.27 53.92
C ARG A 12 -30.77 -33.05 53.01
N THR A 13 -31.12 -31.89 53.55
CA THR A 13 -30.56 -30.61 53.13
C THR A 13 -29.05 -30.72 53.24
N GLN A 14 -28.36 -30.89 52.11
CA GLN A 14 -26.91 -30.93 52.07
C GLN A 14 -26.39 -29.54 52.43
N ALA A 15 -25.74 -29.45 53.59
CA ALA A 15 -25.08 -28.24 54.07
C ALA A 15 -24.07 -27.76 53.02
N VAL A 16 -24.28 -26.54 52.54
CA VAL A 16 -23.31 -25.79 51.72
C VAL A 16 -22.11 -25.53 52.60
N ALA A 17 -20.95 -26.08 52.23
CA ALA A 17 -19.69 -25.85 52.93
C ALA A 17 -19.39 -24.34 52.96
N SER A 18 -19.18 -23.83 54.17
CA SER A 18 -19.02 -22.41 54.50
C SER A 18 -17.69 -21.85 53.99
N SER A 19 -17.74 -21.09 52.90
CA SER A 19 -16.88 -19.92 52.74
C SER A 19 -17.55 -18.78 53.54
N PRO A 20 -16.82 -17.98 54.35
CA PRO A 20 -17.46 -17.04 55.27
C PRO A 20 -18.03 -15.87 54.48
N ALA A 21 -19.29 -15.99 54.03
CA ALA A 21 -20.05 -14.80 53.69
C ALA A 21 -20.13 -13.94 54.96
N PRO A 22 -19.79 -12.64 54.92
CA PRO A 22 -19.86 -11.77 56.09
C PRO A 22 -21.26 -11.84 56.71
N GLU A 23 -21.39 -11.72 58.04
CA GLU A 23 -22.64 -11.90 58.81
C GLU A 23 -23.86 -11.12 58.26
N ARG A 24 -23.63 -10.12 57.40
CA ARG A 24 -24.63 -9.32 56.68
C ARG A 24 -25.41 -10.09 55.58
N PHE A 25 -24.85 -11.13 54.98
CA PHE A 25 -25.47 -11.78 53.82
C PHE A 25 -25.91 -13.21 54.12
N ARG A 26 -27.16 -13.53 53.75
CA ARG A 26 -27.66 -14.91 53.77
C ARG A 26 -27.50 -15.53 52.40
N VAL A 27 -26.54 -16.45 52.26
CA VAL A 27 -26.32 -17.20 51.01
C VAL A 27 -27.50 -18.14 50.74
N GLU A 28 -28.03 -18.07 49.52
CA GLU A 28 -29.18 -18.87 49.07
C GLU A 28 -28.74 -20.00 48.15
N ALA A 29 -27.89 -19.72 47.17
CA ALA A 29 -27.47 -20.68 46.16
C ALA A 29 -26.12 -20.31 45.52
N VAL A 30 -25.44 -21.30 44.97
CA VAL A 30 -24.29 -21.09 44.08
C VAL A 30 -24.82 -20.83 42.67
N VAL A 31 -24.48 -19.68 42.08
CA VAL A 31 -24.94 -19.27 40.73
C VAL A 31 -23.93 -19.66 39.66
N GLY A 32 -22.64 -19.68 40.00
CA GLY A 32 -21.58 -20.05 39.07
C GLY A 32 -20.28 -20.41 39.77
N ARG A 33 -19.48 -21.26 39.12
CA ARG A 33 -18.10 -21.59 39.51
C ARG A 33 -17.19 -21.32 38.31
N GLY A 34 -16.20 -20.45 38.46
CA GLY A 34 -15.27 -20.07 37.39
C GLY A 34 -13.81 -20.11 37.84
N ALA A 35 -12.90 -19.77 36.91
CA ALA A 35 -11.45 -19.72 37.17
C ALA A 35 -11.03 -18.65 38.20
N GLN A 36 -11.87 -17.62 38.40
CA GLN A 36 -11.64 -16.51 39.31
C GLN A 36 -12.39 -16.64 40.66
N GLY A 37 -13.04 -17.78 40.92
CA GLY A 37 -13.78 -18.02 42.16
C GLY A 37 -15.23 -18.47 41.98
N GLN A 38 -15.98 -18.46 43.09
CA GLN A 38 -17.39 -18.84 43.15
C GLN A 38 -18.27 -17.59 43.23
N VAL A 39 -19.39 -17.60 42.51
CA VAL A 39 -20.43 -16.57 42.58
C VAL A 39 -21.65 -17.13 43.32
N LEU A 40 -22.04 -16.44 44.38
CA LEU A 40 -23.15 -16.83 45.26
C LEU A 40 -24.31 -15.83 45.12
N ARG A 41 -25.53 -16.35 45.02
CA ARG A 41 -26.74 -15.55 45.24
C ARG A 41 -26.98 -15.47 46.74
N ALA A 42 -27.20 -14.27 47.25
CA ALA A 42 -27.47 -14.03 48.65
C ALA A 42 -28.50 -12.91 48.83
N THR A 43 -29.15 -12.88 49.98
CA THR A 43 -29.95 -11.71 50.41
C THR A 43 -29.13 -10.86 51.36
N ASP A 44 -29.00 -9.56 51.06
CA ASP A 44 -28.45 -8.54 51.98
C ASP A 44 -29.47 -8.30 53.10
N LEU A 45 -29.17 -8.80 54.30
CA LEU A 45 -30.09 -8.75 55.43
C LEU A 45 -30.31 -7.33 55.97
N ARG A 46 -29.44 -6.38 55.60
CA ARG A 46 -29.53 -4.98 56.02
C ARG A 46 -30.49 -4.18 55.14
N LEU A 47 -30.42 -4.40 53.83
CA LEU A 47 -31.19 -3.66 52.82
C LEU A 47 -32.37 -4.44 52.26
N GLY A 48 -32.49 -5.74 52.57
CA GLY A 48 -33.59 -6.60 52.14
C GLY A 48 -33.61 -6.89 50.63
N ARG A 49 -32.45 -6.84 49.95
CA ARG A 49 -32.33 -7.02 48.49
C ARG A 49 -31.49 -8.24 48.13
N SER A 50 -31.77 -8.82 46.96
CA SER A 50 -30.96 -9.89 46.37
C SER A 50 -29.65 -9.34 45.79
N VAL A 51 -28.54 -10.03 46.05
CA VAL A 51 -27.19 -9.64 45.62
C VAL A 51 -26.42 -10.86 45.11
N ALA A 52 -25.45 -10.59 44.23
CA ALA A 52 -24.45 -11.56 43.81
C ALA A 52 -23.13 -11.28 44.53
N LEU A 53 -22.61 -12.26 45.27
CA LEU A 53 -21.33 -12.18 45.96
C LEU A 53 -20.27 -12.90 45.12
N LYS A 54 -19.20 -12.19 44.77
CA LYS A 54 -18.04 -12.74 44.07
C LYS A 54 -16.80 -12.55 44.94
N THR A 55 -16.22 -13.66 45.39
CA THR A 55 -14.96 -13.63 46.15
C THR A 55 -13.78 -13.67 45.19
N VAL A 56 -12.86 -12.73 45.35
CA VAL A 56 -11.63 -12.59 44.58
C VAL A 56 -10.47 -12.82 45.55
N HIS A 57 -9.57 -13.73 45.18
CA HIS A 57 -8.30 -13.95 45.85
C HIS A 57 -7.25 -13.10 45.13
N PRO A 58 -6.81 -11.95 45.67
CA PRO A 58 -5.69 -11.21 45.10
C PRO A 58 -4.45 -12.12 45.12
N GLY A 59 -3.99 -12.53 43.94
CA GLY A 59 -2.67 -13.16 43.82
C GLY A 59 -1.58 -12.21 44.31
N GLU A 60 -0.39 -12.74 44.60
CA GLU A 60 0.82 -11.95 44.90
C GLU A 60 1.14 -11.02 43.70
N SER A 61 0.50 -9.85 43.64
CA SER A 61 0.70 -8.91 42.54
C SER A 61 1.71 -7.83 42.92
N SER A 62 2.65 -7.66 41.99
CA SER A 62 3.78 -6.74 41.98
C SER A 62 3.46 -5.32 42.47
N ALA A 63 4.40 -4.73 43.21
CA ALA A 63 4.36 -3.45 43.92
C ALA A 63 4.22 -2.17 43.05
N ALA A 64 3.65 -2.24 41.83
CA ALA A 64 3.66 -1.14 40.86
C ALA A 64 2.30 -0.81 40.19
N GLY A 65 1.18 -1.45 40.56
CA GLY A 65 -0.16 -1.20 40.00
C GLY A 65 -1.18 -0.61 41.00
N PRO A 66 -2.32 -0.06 40.52
CA PRO A 66 -3.42 0.36 41.40
C PRO A 66 -3.99 -0.81 42.20
N SER A 67 -4.41 -0.56 43.44
CA SER A 67 -4.97 -1.59 44.31
C SER A 67 -6.30 -2.12 43.76
N LEU A 68 -6.61 -3.39 44.04
CA LEU A 68 -7.92 -4.02 43.78
C LEU A 68 -9.10 -3.14 44.23
N MET A 69 -8.93 -2.43 45.35
CA MET A 69 -9.93 -1.51 45.87
C MET A 69 -10.07 -0.22 45.05
N ASP A 70 -9.01 0.25 44.42
CA ASP A 70 -9.09 1.45 43.56
C ASP A 70 -9.82 1.14 42.26
N GLU A 71 -9.63 -0.07 41.71
CA GLU A 71 -10.41 -0.57 40.57
C GLU A 71 -11.88 -0.80 40.95
N ALA A 72 -12.16 -1.42 42.11
CA ALA A 72 -13.51 -1.58 42.61
C ALA A 72 -14.23 -0.24 42.81
N ARG A 73 -13.55 0.78 43.36
CA ARG A 73 -14.09 2.14 43.49
C ARG A 73 -14.37 2.80 42.13
N ALA A 74 -13.54 2.56 41.12
CA ALA A 74 -13.75 3.08 39.79
C ALA A 74 -15.00 2.46 39.15
N VAL A 75 -15.20 1.15 39.30
CA VAL A 75 -16.38 0.44 38.80
C VAL A 75 -17.65 0.82 39.56
N ALA A 76 -17.59 1.00 40.89
CA ALA A 76 -18.73 1.40 41.71
C ALA A 76 -19.32 2.77 41.35
N ARG A 77 -18.55 3.63 40.65
CA ARG A 77 -19.04 4.92 40.12
C ARG A 77 -19.84 4.79 38.83
N LEU A 78 -19.75 3.66 38.13
CA LEU A 78 -20.48 3.44 36.89
C LEU A 78 -21.96 3.19 37.20
N SER A 79 -22.82 4.01 36.62
CA SER A 79 -24.27 3.92 36.78
C SER A 79 -24.94 4.00 35.42
N HIS A 80 -25.22 2.84 34.85
CA HIS A 80 -25.82 2.70 33.53
C HIS A 80 -26.79 1.52 33.51
N PRO A 81 -27.95 1.59 32.82
CA PRO A 81 -28.90 0.47 32.75
C PRO A 81 -28.28 -0.84 32.23
N ASN A 82 -27.34 -0.74 31.29
CA ASN A 82 -26.63 -1.89 30.70
C ASN A 82 -25.35 -2.29 31.46
N ILE A 83 -25.09 -1.75 32.65
CA ILE A 83 -23.99 -2.17 33.54
C ILE A 83 -24.60 -2.75 34.81
N VAL A 84 -24.05 -3.85 35.31
CA VAL A 84 -24.41 -4.41 36.62
C VAL A 84 -23.72 -3.60 37.73
N PRO A 85 -24.46 -2.90 38.61
CA PRO A 85 -23.90 -2.10 39.67
C PRO A 85 -23.11 -2.94 40.67
N LEU A 86 -21.93 -2.44 41.03
CA LEU A 86 -21.20 -2.88 42.21
C LEU A 86 -21.70 -2.09 43.41
N PHE A 87 -22.37 -2.75 44.34
CA PHE A 87 -22.94 -2.12 45.52
C PHE A 87 -21.94 -1.95 46.67
N ASP A 88 -21.01 -2.90 46.83
CA ASP A 88 -20.08 -2.91 47.95
C ASP A 88 -18.84 -3.75 47.63
N ALA A 89 -17.75 -3.50 48.35
CA ALA A 89 -16.52 -4.30 48.31
C ALA A 89 -16.03 -4.50 49.74
N LEU A 90 -15.92 -5.77 50.16
CA LEU A 90 -15.64 -6.15 51.54
C LEU A 90 -14.31 -6.88 51.63
N GLU A 91 -13.37 -6.30 52.35
CA GLU A 91 -12.10 -6.94 52.72
C GLU A 91 -12.32 -7.92 53.88
N SER A 92 -11.78 -9.14 53.74
CA SER A 92 -11.75 -10.15 54.78
C SER A 92 -10.44 -10.93 54.74
N GLY A 93 -9.44 -10.45 55.48
CA GLY A 93 -8.09 -11.02 55.43
C GLY A 93 -7.42 -10.70 54.10
N ASP A 94 -6.90 -11.72 53.43
CA ASP A 94 -6.33 -11.60 52.09
C ASP A 94 -7.40 -11.61 50.98
N ASP A 95 -8.67 -11.93 51.30
CA ASP A 95 -9.73 -12.04 50.30
C ASP A 95 -10.57 -10.75 50.18
N CYS A 96 -11.03 -10.46 48.97
CA CYS A 96 -11.97 -9.38 48.70
C CYS A 96 -13.30 -9.96 48.17
N THR A 97 -14.41 -9.64 48.83
CA THR A 97 -15.76 -10.01 48.37
C THR A 97 -16.45 -8.81 47.74
N LEU A 98 -16.68 -8.89 46.44
CA LEU A 98 -17.42 -7.89 45.67
C LEU A 98 -18.93 -8.23 45.71
N VAL A 99 -19.75 -7.21 45.99
CA VAL A 99 -21.20 -7.34 46.15
C VAL A 99 -21.89 -6.63 44.99
N PHE A 100 -22.40 -7.38 44.03
CA PHE A 100 -23.09 -6.87 42.85
C PHE A 100 -24.62 -6.96 42.99
N GLU A 101 -25.33 -6.20 42.17
CA GLU A 101 -26.75 -6.47 41.91
C GLU A 101 -26.93 -7.90 41.36
N TYR A 102 -27.89 -8.64 41.91
CA TYR A 102 -28.29 -9.91 41.33
C TYR A 102 -29.24 -9.67 40.15
N VAL A 103 -28.79 -10.00 38.94
CA VAL A 103 -29.61 -9.90 37.72
C VAL A 103 -30.31 -11.23 37.46
N GLU A 104 -31.64 -11.22 37.38
CA GLU A 104 -32.41 -12.38 36.92
C GLU A 104 -32.36 -12.46 35.39
N GLY A 105 -31.80 -13.55 34.86
CA GLY A 105 -31.60 -13.73 33.43
C GLY A 105 -30.64 -14.87 33.11
N GLU A 106 -30.21 -14.92 31.86
CA GLU A 106 -29.29 -15.93 31.33
C GLU A 106 -28.11 -15.24 30.64
N THR A 107 -26.91 -15.85 30.70
CA THR A 107 -25.73 -15.30 30.01
C THR A 107 -25.82 -15.54 28.50
N VAL A 108 -25.23 -14.65 27.70
CA VAL A 108 -25.13 -14.85 26.24
C VAL A 108 -24.38 -16.15 25.92
N SER A 109 -23.41 -16.57 26.75
CA SER A 109 -22.76 -17.88 26.59
C SER A 109 -23.72 -19.06 26.76
N ALA A 110 -24.62 -19.03 27.74
CA ALA A 110 -25.64 -20.07 27.92
C ALA A 110 -26.67 -20.03 26.79
N LEU A 111 -27.05 -18.82 26.34
CA LEU A 111 -27.93 -18.61 25.20
C LEU A 111 -27.37 -19.24 23.91
N LEU A 112 -26.09 -19.00 23.59
CA LEU A 112 -25.41 -19.58 22.43
C LEU A 112 -25.29 -21.10 22.51
N LYS A 113 -25.08 -21.66 23.71
CA LYS A 113 -25.08 -23.13 23.92
C LYS A 113 -26.45 -23.74 23.67
N ARG A 114 -27.53 -23.03 24.02
CA ARG A 114 -28.90 -23.51 23.85
C ARG A 114 -29.40 -23.37 22.41
N GLU A 115 -29.14 -22.22 21.79
CA GLU A 115 -29.78 -21.82 20.52
C GLU A 115 -28.83 -21.88 19.32
N GLY A 116 -27.52 -21.94 19.54
CA GLY A 116 -26.53 -21.82 18.47
C GLY A 116 -26.42 -20.37 18.00
N ALA A 117 -26.44 -20.15 16.68
CA ALA A 117 -26.42 -18.80 16.11
C ALA A 117 -27.72 -18.04 16.43
N LEU A 118 -27.59 -16.76 16.76
CA LEU A 118 -28.71 -15.87 17.06
C LEU A 118 -29.16 -15.12 15.80
N PRO A 119 -30.46 -14.77 15.68
CA PRO A 119 -30.94 -13.88 14.63
C PRO A 119 -30.21 -12.53 14.65
N ALA A 120 -29.87 -12.00 13.47
CA ALA A 120 -29.06 -10.79 13.32
C ALA A 120 -29.59 -9.61 14.14
N LEU A 121 -30.90 -9.34 14.07
CA LEU A 121 -31.54 -8.27 14.84
C LEU A 121 -31.29 -8.40 16.36
N ARG A 122 -31.46 -9.62 16.90
CA ARG A 122 -31.22 -9.90 18.33
C ARG A 122 -29.75 -9.76 18.70
N ALA A 123 -28.84 -10.23 17.85
CA ALA A 123 -27.41 -10.06 18.03
C ALA A 123 -27.01 -8.57 18.02
N CYS A 124 -27.59 -7.77 17.12
CA CYS A 124 -27.38 -6.33 17.07
C CYS A 124 -27.93 -5.61 18.31
N GLN A 125 -29.13 -5.96 18.80
CA GLN A 125 -29.66 -5.39 20.05
C GLN A 125 -28.71 -5.64 21.23
N ILE A 126 -28.22 -6.87 21.39
CA ILE A 126 -27.27 -7.24 22.44
C ILE A 126 -25.98 -6.42 22.32
N ALA A 127 -25.46 -6.27 21.10
CA ALA A 127 -24.25 -5.49 20.85
C ALA A 127 -24.45 -3.98 21.06
N ILE A 128 -25.64 -3.43 20.75
CA ILE A 128 -25.99 -2.03 21.02
C ILE A 128 -25.96 -1.73 22.52
N ASP A 129 -26.67 -2.54 23.31
CA ASP A 129 -26.70 -2.42 24.78
C ASP A 129 -25.28 -2.48 25.38
N LEU A 130 -24.45 -3.40 24.86
CA LEU A 130 -23.05 -3.55 25.26
C LEU A 130 -22.21 -2.32 24.89
N LEU A 131 -22.38 -1.78 23.70
CA LEU A 131 -21.64 -0.60 23.25
C LEU A 131 -22.05 0.66 24.02
N GLU A 132 -23.32 0.80 24.41
CA GLU A 132 -23.79 1.89 25.29
C GLU A 132 -23.16 1.78 26.69
N ALA A 133 -23.08 0.56 27.26
CA ALA A 133 -22.36 0.31 28.52
C ALA A 133 -20.87 0.69 28.42
N LEU A 134 -20.18 0.26 27.36
CA LEU A 134 -18.76 0.54 27.17
C LEU A 134 -18.48 2.01 26.90
N GLU A 135 -19.33 2.70 26.12
CA GLU A 135 -19.23 4.16 25.92
C GLU A 135 -19.28 4.89 27.26
N HIS A 136 -20.25 4.55 28.12
CA HIS A 136 -20.39 5.15 29.44
C HIS A 136 -19.17 4.91 30.34
N ALA A 137 -18.62 3.70 30.32
CA ALA A 137 -17.43 3.36 31.10
C ALA A 137 -16.16 4.07 30.57
N HIS A 138 -15.95 4.07 29.26
CA HIS A 138 -14.81 4.71 28.60
C HIS A 138 -14.79 6.23 28.83
N ALA A 139 -15.96 6.88 28.84
CA ALA A 139 -16.09 8.29 29.17
C ALA A 139 -15.64 8.63 30.60
N GLN A 140 -15.64 7.65 31.50
CA GLN A 140 -15.15 7.77 32.88
C GLN A 140 -13.73 7.20 33.06
N GLY A 141 -13.04 6.88 31.97
CA GLY A 141 -11.68 6.34 31.98
C GLY A 141 -11.58 4.88 32.46
N VAL A 142 -12.69 4.15 32.50
CA VAL A 142 -12.73 2.74 32.91
C VAL A 142 -12.80 1.84 31.68
N LEU A 143 -11.83 0.94 31.53
CA LEU A 143 -11.82 -0.10 30.49
C LEU A 143 -12.36 -1.41 31.05
N HIS A 144 -13.03 -2.21 30.23
CA HIS A 144 -13.58 -3.49 30.69
C HIS A 144 -12.54 -4.62 30.70
N ARG A 145 -11.72 -4.73 29.64
CA ARG A 145 -10.59 -5.68 29.46
C ARG A 145 -10.94 -7.17 29.33
N ASP A 146 -12.14 -7.59 29.74
CA ASP A 146 -12.58 -9.01 29.65
C ASP A 146 -13.99 -9.15 29.05
N VAL A 147 -14.27 -8.46 27.93
CA VAL A 147 -15.57 -8.57 27.26
C VAL A 147 -15.68 -9.94 26.58
N LYS A 148 -16.69 -10.73 26.96
CA LYS A 148 -16.97 -12.08 26.42
C LYS A 148 -18.42 -12.50 26.69
N PRO A 149 -18.97 -13.51 26.00
CA PRO A 149 -20.39 -13.90 26.16
C PRO A 149 -20.76 -14.35 27.58
N ALA A 150 -19.80 -14.81 28.39
CA ALA A 150 -20.04 -15.20 29.77
C ALA A 150 -20.24 -14.00 30.72
N ASN A 151 -19.78 -12.81 30.33
CA ASN A 151 -19.87 -11.57 31.10
C ASN A 151 -21.04 -10.66 30.63
N LEU A 152 -21.92 -11.20 29.78
CA LEU A 152 -23.11 -10.52 29.27
C LEU A 152 -24.35 -11.28 29.74
N MET A 153 -25.21 -10.64 30.51
CA MET A 153 -26.50 -11.21 30.93
C MET A 153 -27.65 -10.57 30.15
N VAL A 154 -28.54 -11.39 29.60
CA VAL A 154 -29.83 -10.93 29.07
C VAL A 154 -30.86 -11.10 30.17
N SER A 155 -31.36 -10.00 30.71
CA SER A 155 -32.38 -10.01 31.77
C SER A 155 -33.76 -10.34 31.24
N ALA A 156 -34.70 -10.62 32.15
CA ALA A 156 -36.08 -10.98 31.80
C ALA A 156 -36.83 -9.91 30.96
N ASP A 157 -36.41 -8.65 31.05
CA ASP A 157 -36.90 -7.53 30.24
C ASP A 157 -36.18 -7.36 28.89
N ALA A 158 -35.44 -8.39 28.46
CA ALA A 158 -34.68 -8.46 27.21
C ALA A 158 -33.56 -7.43 27.05
N ARG A 159 -33.13 -6.78 28.14
CA ARG A 159 -31.94 -5.91 28.14
C ARG A 159 -30.67 -6.69 28.40
N THR A 160 -29.59 -6.29 27.75
CA THR A 160 -28.25 -6.83 28.01
C THR A 160 -27.55 -6.01 29.08
N ARG A 161 -27.01 -6.69 30.08
CA ARG A 161 -26.26 -6.10 31.19
C ARG A 161 -24.85 -6.68 31.24
N LEU A 162 -23.86 -5.79 31.17
CA LEU A 162 -22.44 -6.08 31.27
C LEU A 162 -22.04 -6.23 32.73
N MET A 163 -21.40 -7.35 33.07
CA MET A 163 -20.90 -7.68 34.41
C MET A 163 -19.40 -7.92 34.36
N ASP A 164 -18.76 -7.98 35.53
CA ASP A 164 -17.35 -8.38 35.67
C ASP A 164 -16.38 -7.47 34.90
N PHE A 165 -16.48 -6.16 35.09
CA PHE A 165 -15.38 -5.23 34.78
C PHE A 165 -14.10 -5.78 35.41
N GLY A 166 -13.00 -5.73 34.68
CA GLY A 166 -11.73 -6.45 34.94
C GLY A 166 -10.97 -6.05 36.21
N VAL A 167 -11.65 -6.01 37.35
CA VAL A 167 -11.17 -5.79 38.72
C VAL A 167 -10.20 -6.92 39.14
N ALA A 168 -9.97 -7.94 38.32
CA ALA A 168 -9.04 -9.03 38.59
C ALA A 168 -8.35 -9.50 37.31
N CYS A 169 -7.69 -8.60 36.57
CA CYS A 169 -6.80 -9.02 35.50
C CYS A 169 -5.59 -9.74 36.11
N ALA A 170 -5.62 -11.07 36.06
CA ALA A 170 -4.45 -11.92 36.27
C ALA A 170 -3.37 -11.56 35.24
N ASN A 171 -2.09 -11.61 35.64
CA ASN A 171 -0.98 -11.30 34.75
C ASN A 171 -0.97 -12.27 33.55
N LEU A 172 -0.37 -11.86 32.43
CA LEU A 172 -0.12 -12.74 31.28
C LEU A 172 0.63 -14.04 31.68
N ASP A 173 1.43 -13.97 32.73
CA ASP A 173 2.12 -15.11 33.33
C ASP A 173 1.15 -16.12 33.99
N ASP A 174 0.01 -15.68 34.51
CA ASP A 174 -1.02 -16.57 35.06
C ASP A 174 -1.86 -17.22 33.95
N LEU A 175 -2.10 -16.51 32.84
CA LEU A 175 -2.80 -17.04 31.66
C LEU A 175 -2.03 -18.17 30.95
N THR A 176 -0.69 -18.14 31.01
CA THR A 176 0.17 -19.21 30.46
C THR A 176 0.37 -20.38 31.44
N ARG A 177 0.20 -20.17 32.74
CA ARG A 177 0.33 -21.21 33.79
C ARG A 177 -0.99 -21.91 34.15
N ALA A 178 -2.13 -21.29 33.85
CA ALA A 178 -3.45 -21.87 34.11
C ALA A 178 -3.73 -23.10 33.23
N SER A 179 -3.73 -24.28 33.85
CA SER A 179 -4.12 -25.57 33.25
C SER A 179 -5.65 -25.72 33.21
N GLY A 180 -6.33 -24.78 32.55
CA GLY A 180 -7.78 -24.73 32.38
C GLY A 180 -8.22 -24.51 30.92
N PRO A 181 -9.52 -24.61 30.60
CA PRO A 181 -9.99 -24.48 29.22
C PRO A 181 -9.62 -23.11 28.61
N ILE A 182 -9.06 -23.16 27.41
CA ILE A 182 -8.44 -22.06 26.63
C ILE A 182 -9.52 -21.13 26.04
N GLY A 183 -10.32 -20.51 26.92
CA GLY A 183 -11.54 -19.78 26.57
C GLY A 183 -11.34 -18.26 26.44
N SER A 184 -10.77 -17.59 27.45
CA SER A 184 -10.73 -16.12 27.53
C SER A 184 -9.90 -15.41 26.44
N PRO A 185 -8.75 -15.92 25.96
CA PRO A 185 -7.95 -15.21 24.97
C PRO A 185 -8.66 -15.01 23.61
N ARG A 186 -9.72 -15.78 23.34
CA ARG A 186 -10.44 -15.78 22.05
C ARG A 186 -11.10 -14.44 21.70
N TYR A 187 -11.38 -13.62 22.71
CA TYR A 187 -11.99 -12.29 22.56
C TYR A 187 -10.97 -11.17 22.74
N MET A 188 -9.72 -11.50 23.10
CA MET A 188 -8.66 -10.53 23.37
C MET A 188 -8.11 -9.95 22.07
N ALA A 189 -7.89 -8.64 22.04
CA ALA A 189 -7.27 -7.96 20.92
C ALA A 189 -5.76 -8.30 20.83
N PRO A 190 -5.14 -8.31 19.63
CA PRO A 190 -3.75 -8.72 19.46
C PRO A 190 -2.74 -7.94 20.33
N GLU A 191 -2.94 -6.63 20.49
CA GLU A 191 -2.09 -5.74 21.27
C GLU A 191 -2.15 -6.00 22.79
N CYS A 192 -3.24 -6.61 23.27
CA CYS A 192 -3.39 -6.94 24.68
C CYS A 192 -2.46 -8.08 25.10
N PHE A 193 -1.93 -8.88 24.14
CA PHE A 193 -0.88 -9.85 24.43
C PHE A 193 0.43 -9.21 24.90
N ASP A 194 0.65 -7.94 24.52
CA ASP A 194 1.78 -7.13 24.98
C ASP A 194 1.41 -6.26 26.21
N GLY A 195 0.25 -6.50 26.83
CA GLY A 195 -0.25 -5.71 27.96
C GLY A 195 -0.77 -4.32 27.61
N ARG A 196 -0.99 -4.02 26.31
CA ARG A 196 -1.58 -2.75 25.87
C ARG A 196 -3.10 -2.87 25.81
N PHE A 197 -3.81 -2.11 26.64
CA PHE A 197 -5.28 -2.08 26.70
C PHE A 197 -5.80 -0.69 26.40
N SER A 198 -6.87 -0.60 25.61
CA SER A 198 -7.50 0.65 25.18
C SER A 198 -9.00 0.48 24.95
N ALA A 199 -9.73 1.58 24.72
CA ALA A 199 -11.13 1.51 24.30
C ALA A 199 -11.31 0.69 23.00
N ALA A 200 -10.35 0.76 22.09
CA ALA A 200 -10.37 0.00 20.84
C ALA A 200 -10.12 -1.51 21.04
N SER A 201 -9.46 -1.91 22.14
CA SER A 201 -9.36 -3.32 22.53
C SER A 201 -10.70 -3.90 23.02
N ASP A 202 -11.49 -3.12 23.78
CA ASP A 202 -12.86 -3.52 24.16
C ASP A 202 -13.77 -3.61 22.93
N VAL A 203 -13.64 -2.68 21.98
CA VAL A 203 -14.34 -2.72 20.67
C VAL A 203 -14.03 -4.00 19.89
N TYR A 204 -12.76 -4.44 19.86
CA TYR A 204 -12.39 -5.69 19.22
C TYR A 204 -13.13 -6.88 19.85
N ALA A 205 -13.17 -6.91 21.18
CA ALA A 205 -13.87 -7.95 21.91
C ALA A 205 -15.40 -7.94 21.64
N VAL A 206 -16.02 -6.76 21.50
CA VAL A 206 -17.42 -6.65 21.02
C VAL A 206 -17.57 -7.26 19.63
N GLY A 207 -16.64 -6.98 18.71
CA GLY A 207 -16.63 -7.59 17.38
C GLY A 207 -16.55 -9.11 17.41
N ALA A 208 -15.72 -9.66 18.30
CA ALA A 208 -15.58 -11.11 18.49
C ALA A 208 -16.85 -11.76 19.07
N VAL A 209 -17.50 -11.10 20.03
CA VAL A 209 -18.79 -11.54 20.59
C VAL A 209 -19.88 -11.47 19.53
N LEU A 210 -19.99 -10.37 18.78
CA LEU A 210 -21.00 -10.21 17.73
C LEU A 210 -20.80 -11.24 16.61
N TYR A 211 -19.56 -11.52 16.23
CA TYR A 211 -19.24 -12.61 15.31
C TYR A 211 -19.77 -13.95 15.83
N GLU A 212 -19.48 -14.30 17.08
CA GLU A 212 -19.91 -15.58 17.66
C GLU A 212 -21.42 -15.68 17.76
N MET A 213 -22.12 -14.58 18.08
CA MET A 213 -23.58 -14.55 18.05
C MET A 213 -24.13 -14.83 16.67
N LEU A 214 -23.55 -14.27 15.61
CA LEU A 214 -24.01 -14.48 14.24
C LEU A 214 -23.62 -15.85 13.67
N ALA A 215 -22.44 -16.36 14.03
CA ALA A 215 -21.90 -17.62 13.51
C ALA A 215 -22.32 -18.85 14.35
N GLY A 216 -22.77 -18.65 15.59
CA GLY A 216 -23.01 -19.69 16.60
C GLY A 216 -21.74 -20.35 17.13
N LYS A 217 -20.56 -19.85 16.75
CA LYS A 217 -19.24 -20.37 17.16
C LYS A 217 -18.19 -19.26 17.16
N PRO A 218 -17.16 -19.34 18.02
CA PRO A 218 -16.09 -18.33 18.07
C PRO A 218 -15.36 -18.19 16.73
N ALA A 219 -14.90 -16.97 16.42
CA ALA A 219 -14.13 -16.67 15.21
C ALA A 219 -12.83 -17.49 15.11
N PHE A 220 -12.16 -17.69 16.24
CA PHE A 220 -10.90 -18.43 16.33
C PHE A 220 -11.11 -19.67 17.20
N THR A 221 -10.92 -20.86 16.62
CA THR A 221 -11.26 -22.14 17.26
C THR A 221 -10.06 -22.99 17.69
N GLN A 222 -8.84 -22.48 17.53
CA GLN A 222 -7.60 -23.19 17.86
C GLN A 222 -7.56 -23.64 19.33
N THR A 223 -7.07 -24.85 19.55
CA THR A 223 -7.03 -25.52 20.87
C THR A 223 -5.69 -25.37 21.58
N SER A 224 -4.65 -24.86 20.91
CA SER A 224 -3.34 -24.57 21.49
C SER A 224 -3.18 -23.06 21.68
N MET A 225 -2.69 -22.63 22.85
CA MET A 225 -2.57 -21.21 23.19
C MET A 225 -1.68 -20.44 22.18
N PRO A 226 -0.45 -20.89 21.84
CA PRO A 226 0.34 -20.26 20.79
C PRO A 226 -0.36 -20.19 19.42
N ALA A 227 -1.08 -21.26 19.04
CA ALA A 227 -1.79 -21.29 17.76
C ALA A 227 -2.99 -20.34 17.74
N LEU A 228 -3.69 -20.19 18.87
CA LEU A 228 -4.78 -19.25 19.04
C LEU A 228 -4.29 -17.81 18.99
N MET A 229 -3.23 -17.48 19.74
CA MET A 229 -2.62 -16.14 19.71
C MET A 229 -2.13 -15.78 18.30
N TYR A 230 -1.47 -16.72 17.62
CA TYR A 230 -1.04 -16.53 16.23
C TYR A 230 -2.22 -16.25 15.29
N ALA A 231 -3.31 -17.02 15.40
CA ALA A 231 -4.49 -16.83 14.59
C ALA A 231 -5.18 -15.48 14.87
N ILE A 232 -5.30 -15.10 16.14
CA ILE A 232 -5.82 -13.80 16.55
C ILE A 232 -4.97 -12.67 15.99
N ALA A 233 -3.64 -12.77 16.01
CA ALA A 233 -2.77 -11.71 15.53
C ALA A 233 -2.62 -11.65 14.00
N ASN A 234 -2.70 -12.78 13.30
CA ASN A 234 -2.25 -12.87 11.89
C ASN A 234 -3.29 -13.41 10.91
N THR A 235 -4.43 -13.93 11.38
CA THR A 235 -5.44 -14.55 10.51
C THR A 235 -6.75 -13.78 10.53
N ALA A 236 -7.33 -13.55 9.36
CA ALA A 236 -8.67 -12.97 9.25
C ALA A 236 -9.72 -13.94 9.84
N PRO A 237 -10.80 -13.44 10.47
CA PRO A 237 -11.88 -14.30 10.93
C PRO A 237 -12.52 -15.03 9.73
N PRO A 238 -13.00 -16.28 9.90
CA PRO A 238 -13.70 -16.98 8.82
C PRO A 238 -14.91 -16.17 8.33
N PRO A 239 -15.22 -16.15 7.03
CA PRO A 239 -16.31 -15.33 6.51
C PRO A 239 -17.66 -15.75 7.09
N LEU A 240 -18.45 -14.79 7.55
CA LEU A 240 -19.87 -15.00 7.85
C LEU A 240 -20.58 -15.27 6.52
N ALA A 241 -21.11 -16.49 6.34
CA ALA A 241 -21.85 -16.82 5.12
C ALA A 241 -23.21 -16.10 5.13
N PRO A 242 -23.62 -15.42 4.04
CA PRO A 242 -25.00 -14.98 3.87
C PRO A 242 -25.86 -16.22 3.63
N ASN A 243 -26.21 -16.94 4.69
CA ASN A 243 -27.06 -18.11 4.58
C ASN A 243 -28.49 -17.65 4.35
N GLY A 244 -29.05 -18.05 3.20
CA GLY A 244 -30.37 -17.69 2.68
C GLY A 244 -31.59 -18.11 3.50
N GLN A 245 -31.48 -18.21 4.83
CA GLN A 245 -32.64 -18.31 5.73
C GLN A 245 -32.63 -17.36 6.93
N GLN A 246 -31.55 -16.64 7.25
CA GLN A 246 -31.59 -15.52 8.21
C GLN A 246 -30.51 -14.50 7.83
N GLY A 247 -30.92 -13.39 7.21
CA GLY A 247 -30.04 -12.44 6.54
C GLY A 247 -29.05 -11.76 7.49
N VAL A 248 -27.77 -12.11 7.36
CA VAL A 248 -26.67 -11.23 7.81
C VAL A 248 -26.34 -10.34 6.62
N GLU A 249 -26.83 -9.11 6.65
CA GLU A 249 -26.63 -8.15 5.56
C GLU A 249 -25.15 -7.76 5.45
N ALA A 250 -24.71 -7.38 4.25
CA ALA A 250 -23.30 -7.06 3.97
C ALA A 250 -22.73 -5.94 4.85
N GLU A 251 -23.60 -5.02 5.30
CA GLU A 251 -23.26 -3.93 6.19
C GLU A 251 -22.92 -4.41 7.60
N LEU A 252 -23.71 -5.31 8.17
CA LEU A 252 -23.43 -5.92 9.47
C LEU A 252 -22.11 -6.72 9.45
N ILE A 253 -21.84 -7.44 8.36
CA ILE A 253 -20.56 -8.13 8.17
C ILE A 253 -19.40 -7.12 8.13
N ALA A 254 -19.59 -5.95 7.50
CA ALA A 254 -18.58 -4.90 7.46
C ALA A 254 -18.31 -4.31 8.85
N VAL A 255 -19.35 -4.13 9.68
CA VAL A 255 -19.20 -3.68 11.07
C VAL A 255 -18.39 -4.69 11.88
N VAL A 256 -18.73 -5.98 11.80
CA VAL A 256 -17.99 -7.05 12.49
C VAL A 256 -16.54 -7.13 12.04
N ASN A 257 -16.29 -7.12 10.73
CA ASN A 257 -14.93 -7.22 10.18
C ASN A 257 -14.07 -6.02 10.56
N ARG A 258 -14.64 -4.80 10.56
CA ARG A 258 -13.91 -3.60 10.99
C ARG A 258 -13.55 -3.64 12.47
N ALA A 259 -14.46 -4.12 13.32
CA ALA A 259 -14.16 -4.31 14.74
C ALA A 259 -13.06 -5.37 14.97
N LEU A 260 -12.97 -6.39 14.11
CA LEU A 260 -11.98 -7.47 14.18
C LEU A 260 -10.67 -7.21 13.43
N GLU A 261 -10.44 -5.99 12.95
CA GLU A 261 -9.17 -5.61 12.34
C GLU A 261 -8.01 -5.75 13.33
N LYS A 262 -6.89 -6.29 12.85
CA LYS A 262 -5.74 -6.59 13.73
C LYS A 262 -5.06 -5.32 14.19
N ASP A 263 -4.95 -4.37 13.28
CA ASP A 263 -4.44 -3.04 13.53
C ASP A 263 -5.48 -2.19 14.26
N GLU A 264 -5.15 -1.76 15.48
CA GLU A 264 -6.01 -0.92 16.31
C GLU A 264 -6.47 0.36 15.59
N SER A 265 -5.61 0.94 14.74
CA SER A 265 -5.93 2.19 14.02
C SER A 265 -6.94 2.01 12.88
N LEU A 266 -7.19 0.77 12.45
CA LEU A 266 -8.19 0.45 11.43
C LEU A 266 -9.56 0.10 12.02
N ARG A 267 -9.63 -0.14 13.33
CA ARG A 267 -10.88 -0.42 14.05
C ARG A 267 -11.71 0.84 14.24
N TYR A 268 -12.82 0.68 14.95
CA TYR A 268 -13.51 1.82 15.51
C TYR A 268 -12.67 2.41 16.65
N SER A 269 -12.54 3.74 16.69
CA SER A 269 -11.73 4.44 17.69
C SER A 269 -12.28 4.31 19.13
N GLY A 270 -13.54 3.90 19.26
CA GLY A 270 -14.19 3.65 20.55
C GLY A 270 -15.62 3.15 20.37
N ALA A 271 -16.27 2.82 21.49
CA ALA A 271 -17.60 2.21 21.51
C ALA A 271 -18.65 3.06 20.80
N ARG A 272 -18.60 4.39 20.94
CA ARG A 272 -19.56 5.30 20.29
C ARG A 272 -19.57 5.18 18.76
N GLN A 273 -18.40 5.14 18.15
CA GLN A 273 -18.29 5.07 16.69
C GLN A 273 -18.84 3.75 16.14
N MET A 274 -18.62 2.64 16.85
CA MET A 274 -19.18 1.34 16.50
C MET A 274 -20.70 1.31 16.73
N LEU A 275 -21.18 1.94 17.80
CA LEU A 275 -22.61 2.08 18.11
C LEU A 275 -23.36 2.81 17.00
N ASP A 276 -22.85 3.96 16.56
CA ASP A 276 -23.46 4.75 15.48
C ASP A 276 -23.50 3.96 14.16
N ALA A 277 -22.45 3.20 13.86
CA ALA A 277 -22.40 2.33 12.69
C ALA A 277 -23.43 1.18 12.76
N LEU A 278 -23.64 0.61 13.95
CA LEU A 278 -24.57 -0.50 14.17
C LEU A 278 -26.04 -0.01 14.22
N LYS A 279 -26.31 1.17 14.79
CA LYS A 279 -27.64 1.80 14.78
C LYS A 279 -28.05 2.24 13.37
N GLY A 280 -27.13 2.84 12.61
CA GLY A 280 -27.37 3.20 11.21
C GLY A 280 -27.75 2.02 10.32
N HIS A 281 -27.42 0.79 10.73
CA HIS A 281 -27.83 -0.44 10.06
C HIS A 281 -29.25 -0.92 10.48
N LEU A 282 -29.71 -0.63 11.70
CA LEU A 282 -31.00 -1.10 12.21
C LEU A 282 -32.19 -0.18 11.91
N GLU A 283 -31.97 1.04 11.40
CA GLU A 283 -33.05 1.95 11.02
C GLU A 283 -33.38 1.84 9.52
N PRO A 284 -34.46 1.12 9.14
CA PRO A 284 -34.98 1.17 7.78
C PRO A 284 -35.68 2.51 7.55
N GLY A 285 -34.97 3.46 6.93
CA GLY A 285 -35.51 4.56 6.13
C GLY A 285 -36.60 5.46 6.74
N GLU A 286 -36.19 6.59 7.33
CA GLU A 286 -37.04 7.80 7.41
C GLU A 286 -36.31 9.10 7.05
N ALA A 287 -35.11 9.01 6.47
CA ALA A 287 -34.62 10.08 5.60
C ALA A 287 -35.08 9.73 4.19
N THR A 288 -35.96 10.54 3.61
CA THR A 288 -36.19 10.56 2.15
C THR A 288 -34.87 10.92 1.48
N VAL A 289 -34.04 9.92 1.25
CA VAL A 289 -32.89 10.01 0.37
C VAL A 289 -33.43 9.68 -1.02
N PRO A 290 -33.25 10.55 -2.03
CA PRO A 290 -33.77 10.32 -3.39
C PRO A 290 -33.41 8.91 -3.90
N GLU A 291 -34.27 8.28 -4.71
CA GLU A 291 -34.01 6.95 -5.31
C GLU A 291 -32.61 6.84 -5.97
N GLU A 292 -32.08 7.98 -6.46
CA GLU A 292 -30.72 8.13 -6.98
C GLU A 292 -29.64 7.72 -5.97
N ASP A 293 -29.79 8.04 -4.68
CA ASP A 293 -28.81 7.76 -3.63
C ASP A 293 -28.83 6.31 -3.12
N ALA A 294 -29.97 5.61 -3.22
CA ALA A 294 -30.06 4.19 -2.88
C ALA A 294 -29.34 3.33 -3.93
N GLN A 295 -29.51 3.67 -5.22
CA GLN A 295 -28.79 3.06 -6.31
C GLN A 295 -27.30 3.41 -6.28
N ALA A 296 -26.96 4.66 -5.94
CA ALA A 296 -25.59 5.12 -5.71
C ALA A 296 -24.88 4.30 -4.64
N ARG A 297 -25.53 4.06 -3.50
CA ARG A 297 -25.01 3.25 -2.39
C ARG A 297 -24.83 1.79 -2.80
N GLY A 298 -25.75 1.22 -3.57
CA GLY A 298 -25.62 -0.14 -4.12
C GLY A 298 -24.40 -0.29 -5.03
N ALA A 299 -24.19 0.63 -5.97
CA ALA A 299 -23.06 0.61 -6.88
C ALA A 299 -21.72 0.85 -6.17
N LEU A 300 -21.67 1.77 -5.18
CA LEU A 300 -20.48 1.97 -4.35
C LEU A 300 -20.18 0.73 -3.50
N THR A 301 -21.19 0.09 -2.91
CA THR A 301 -21.03 -1.14 -2.12
C THR A 301 -20.48 -2.27 -2.99
N GLU A 302 -20.99 -2.42 -4.21
CA GLU A 302 -20.49 -3.37 -5.20
C GLU A 302 -19.05 -3.07 -5.64
N LEU A 303 -18.71 -1.79 -5.86
CA LEU A 303 -17.34 -1.35 -6.16
C LEU A 303 -16.39 -1.78 -5.03
N PHE A 304 -16.71 -1.48 -3.77
CA PHE A 304 -15.86 -1.87 -2.64
C PHE A 304 -15.81 -3.38 -2.43
N ARG A 305 -16.89 -4.12 -2.72
CA ARG A 305 -16.87 -5.58 -2.72
C ARG A 305 -15.86 -6.10 -3.76
N ARG A 306 -15.93 -5.60 -5.00
CA ARG A 306 -14.97 -5.97 -6.07
C ARG A 306 -13.54 -5.54 -5.74
N MET A 307 -13.35 -4.37 -5.13
CA MET A 307 -12.04 -3.90 -4.66
C MET A 307 -11.45 -4.80 -3.58
N ARG A 308 -12.25 -5.33 -2.64
CA ARG A 308 -11.75 -6.21 -1.56
C ARG A 308 -11.35 -7.60 -2.03
N HIS A 309 -11.94 -8.10 -3.12
CA HIS A 309 -11.74 -9.47 -3.59
C HIS A 309 -10.80 -9.61 -4.79
N ARG A 310 -10.51 -8.54 -5.53
CA ARG A 310 -9.54 -8.56 -6.64
C ARG A 310 -8.15 -8.19 -6.11
N SER A 311 -7.15 -9.06 -6.27
CA SER A 311 -5.86 -9.05 -5.53
C SER A 311 -5.03 -7.76 -5.61
N ASP A 312 -5.19 -6.97 -6.66
CA ASP A 312 -4.15 -6.00 -7.04
C ASP A 312 -4.31 -4.64 -6.34
N PHE A 313 -5.53 -4.32 -5.91
CA PHE A 313 -5.87 -3.01 -5.34
C PHE A 313 -6.02 -2.98 -3.81
N PRO A 314 -6.37 -4.08 -3.10
CA PRO A 314 -6.24 -4.17 -1.64
C PRO A 314 -4.82 -3.87 -1.18
N ALA A 315 -3.81 -4.37 -1.90
CA ALA A 315 -2.40 -4.09 -1.65
C ALA A 315 -2.10 -2.58 -1.78
N LEU A 316 -2.58 -1.94 -2.85
CA LEU A 316 -2.49 -0.50 -3.06
C LEU A 316 -3.21 0.30 -1.95
N SER A 317 -4.41 -0.12 -1.55
CA SER A 317 -5.16 0.51 -0.46
C SER A 317 -4.44 0.39 0.89
N GLY A 318 -3.74 -0.73 1.13
CA GLY A 318 -2.87 -0.92 2.29
C GLY A 318 -1.67 0.03 2.27
N ALA A 319 -0.96 0.10 1.14
CA ALA A 319 0.20 0.97 0.96
C ALA A 319 -0.15 2.46 1.09
N ILE A 320 -1.23 2.91 0.42
CA ILE A 320 -1.74 4.28 0.52
C ILE A 320 -2.10 4.63 1.97
N ARG A 321 -2.79 3.72 2.68
CA ARG A 321 -3.14 3.93 4.10
C ARG A 321 -1.91 3.97 5.01
N ALA A 322 -0.91 3.12 4.75
CA ALA A 322 0.35 3.13 5.50
C ALA A 322 1.09 4.47 5.32
N VAL A 323 1.16 4.97 4.08
CA VAL A 323 1.77 6.27 3.75
C VAL A 323 1.01 7.44 4.40
N ASN A 324 -0.33 7.39 4.44
CA ASN A 324 -1.16 8.42 5.09
C ASN A 324 -1.11 8.40 6.63
N ARG A 325 -0.78 7.27 7.26
CA ARG A 325 -0.67 7.17 8.73
C ARG A 325 0.61 7.79 9.30
N LEU A 326 1.59 8.09 8.46
CA LEU A 326 2.82 8.77 8.86
C LEU A 326 2.51 10.23 9.21
N SER A 327 2.39 10.49 10.51
CA SER A 327 2.02 11.80 11.08
C SER A 327 3.23 12.73 11.29
N ALA A 328 2.95 14.03 11.40
CA ALA A 328 3.82 15.19 11.17
C ALA A 328 5.07 15.39 12.07
N SER A 329 5.51 14.42 12.86
CA SER A 329 6.82 14.53 13.52
C SER A 329 7.92 14.34 12.47
N GLU A 330 8.64 15.40 12.11
CA GLU A 330 9.62 15.43 11.01
C GLU A 330 10.74 14.36 11.14
N SER A 331 11.09 13.90 12.34
CA SER A 331 12.19 12.95 12.53
C SER A 331 11.76 11.48 12.44
N GLU A 332 10.64 11.10 13.07
CA GLU A 332 10.19 9.70 13.10
C GLU A 332 9.46 9.27 11.83
N SER A 333 8.81 10.21 11.13
CA SER A 333 8.04 9.94 9.90
C SER A 333 8.94 9.79 8.67
N VAL A 334 10.08 10.47 8.61
CA VAL A 334 11.05 10.40 7.50
C VAL A 334 11.69 9.01 7.40
N GLY A 335 12.09 8.44 8.53
CA GLY A 335 12.64 7.07 8.58
C GLY A 335 11.62 6.04 8.11
N LYS A 336 10.40 6.06 8.69
CA LYS A 336 9.33 5.12 8.35
C LYS A 336 8.84 5.25 6.90
N LEU A 337 8.74 6.47 6.35
CA LEU A 337 8.40 6.66 4.93
C LEU A 337 9.52 6.12 4.03
N SER A 338 10.78 6.38 4.37
CA SER A 338 11.92 5.84 3.64
C SER A 338 11.92 4.32 3.67
N ASP A 339 11.65 3.70 4.82
CA ASP A 339 11.59 2.24 4.96
C ASP A 339 10.43 1.64 4.17
N LEU A 340 9.23 2.23 4.23
CA LEU A 340 8.07 1.80 3.44
C LEU A 340 8.32 1.92 1.94
N LEU A 341 8.95 3.01 1.49
CA LEU A 341 9.32 3.17 0.07
C LEU A 341 10.48 2.26 -0.32
N MET A 342 11.41 1.94 0.57
CA MET A 342 12.48 0.97 0.31
C MET A 342 11.98 -0.48 0.25
N GLN A 343 10.82 -0.80 0.81
CA GLN A 343 10.20 -2.12 0.61
C GLN A 343 9.80 -2.35 -0.85
N ASP A 344 9.55 -1.28 -1.63
CA ASP A 344 9.29 -1.33 -3.06
C ASP A 344 10.39 -0.58 -3.86
N MET A 345 11.42 -1.33 -4.24
CA MET A 345 12.55 -0.81 -5.02
C MET A 345 12.13 -0.23 -6.37
N ALA A 346 11.04 -0.72 -6.99
CA ALA A 346 10.57 -0.23 -8.29
C ALA A 346 9.92 1.15 -8.13
N LEU A 347 9.04 1.29 -7.15
CA LEU A 347 8.41 2.55 -6.77
C LEU A 347 9.47 3.59 -6.36
N MET A 348 10.43 3.20 -5.51
CA MET A 348 11.54 4.07 -5.07
C MET A 348 12.37 4.58 -6.25
N THR A 349 12.75 3.69 -7.17
CA THR A 349 13.55 4.06 -8.35
C THR A 349 12.77 5.01 -9.26
N LYS A 350 11.47 4.77 -9.45
CA LYS A 350 10.61 5.64 -10.26
C LYS A 350 10.41 6.99 -9.57
N LEU A 351 10.25 7.02 -8.24
CA LEU A 351 10.07 8.26 -7.47
C LEU A 351 11.31 9.12 -7.58
N LEU A 352 12.50 8.54 -7.37
CA LEU A 352 13.76 9.25 -7.56
C LEU A 352 13.93 9.72 -9.01
N ARG A 353 13.49 8.94 -10.00
CA ARG A 353 13.50 9.37 -11.41
C ARG A 353 12.58 10.56 -11.65
N HIS A 354 11.37 10.54 -11.10
CA HIS A 354 10.38 11.62 -11.23
C HIS A 354 10.82 12.90 -10.50
N VAL A 355 11.44 12.76 -9.33
CA VAL A 355 12.08 13.88 -8.62
C VAL A 355 13.21 14.49 -9.46
N ASN A 356 13.99 13.66 -10.15
CA ASN A 356 15.08 14.11 -11.00
C ASN A 356 14.67 14.57 -12.41
N SER A 357 13.44 14.28 -12.88
CA SER A 357 13.05 14.49 -14.28
C SER A 357 12.76 15.94 -14.64
N ALA A 358 12.28 16.78 -13.72
CA ALA A 358 11.80 18.12 -14.09
C ALA A 358 12.32 19.32 -13.26
N GLN A 359 12.84 19.12 -12.04
CA GLN A 359 13.09 20.26 -11.14
C GLN A 359 14.41 20.27 -10.37
N TYR A 360 15.12 19.15 -10.21
CA TYR A 360 16.32 19.09 -9.35
C TYR A 360 17.57 18.56 -10.05
N GLY A 361 17.53 18.32 -11.37
CA GLY A 361 18.68 17.83 -12.14
C GLY A 361 19.93 18.72 -12.06
N HIS A 362 19.77 20.02 -11.80
CA HIS A 362 20.86 20.99 -11.64
C HIS A 362 21.53 20.96 -10.25
N LEU A 363 20.98 20.22 -9.27
CA LEU A 363 21.50 20.11 -7.89
C LEU A 363 22.34 18.83 -7.65
N GLY A 364 22.77 18.14 -8.71
CA GLY A 364 23.69 17.00 -8.61
C GLY A 364 23.03 15.63 -8.42
N GLY A 365 21.75 15.48 -8.79
CA GLY A 365 21.04 14.21 -8.81
C GLY A 365 20.66 13.71 -7.41
N ILE A 366 19.38 13.73 -7.09
CA ILE A 366 18.86 13.20 -5.82
C ILE A 366 18.87 11.68 -5.90
N SER A 367 19.78 11.03 -5.17
CA SER A 367 20.03 9.58 -5.21
C SER A 367 19.42 8.81 -4.05
N SER A 368 18.83 9.48 -3.06
CA SER A 368 18.19 8.84 -1.90
C SER A 368 16.89 9.53 -1.51
N ILE A 369 15.96 8.77 -0.92
CA ILE A 369 14.67 9.28 -0.46
C ILE A 369 14.86 10.30 0.67
N SER A 370 15.77 10.05 1.61
CA SER A 370 16.08 11.00 2.69
C SER A 370 16.56 12.34 2.13
N HIS A 371 17.37 12.33 1.06
CA HIS A 371 17.83 13.55 0.40
C HIS A 371 16.68 14.24 -0.36
N ALA A 372 15.77 13.48 -0.99
CA ALA A 372 14.56 14.01 -1.60
C ALA A 372 13.67 14.71 -0.57
N ILE A 373 13.46 14.08 0.59
CA ILE A 373 12.62 14.64 1.67
C ILE A 373 13.26 15.92 2.26
N MET A 374 14.59 15.95 2.43
CA MET A 374 15.26 17.17 2.90
C MET A 374 15.11 18.36 1.95
N ILE A 375 15.15 18.11 0.63
CA ILE A 375 15.07 19.18 -0.38
C ILE A 375 13.62 19.60 -0.63
N MET A 376 12.70 18.64 -0.73
CA MET A 376 11.33 18.87 -1.22
C MET A 376 10.29 18.95 -0.11
N GLY A 377 10.65 18.55 1.12
CA GLY A 377 9.73 18.40 2.23
C GLY A 377 9.02 17.05 2.23
N PHE A 378 8.71 16.57 3.44
CA PHE A 378 8.07 15.28 3.69
C PHE A 378 6.73 15.14 2.97
N ASP A 379 5.87 16.16 3.08
CA ASP A 379 4.53 16.15 2.50
C ASP A 379 4.56 16.03 0.97
N THR A 380 5.57 16.62 0.33
CA THR A 380 5.78 16.55 -1.12
C THR A 380 6.15 15.14 -1.56
N VAL A 381 7.14 14.52 -0.91
CA VAL A 381 7.58 13.15 -1.24
C VAL A 381 6.45 12.16 -0.97
N ARG A 382 5.69 12.36 0.12
CA ARG A 382 4.48 11.59 0.42
C ARG A 382 3.45 11.71 -0.70
N ALA A 383 3.16 12.93 -1.16
CA ALA A 383 2.17 13.20 -2.19
C ALA A 383 2.56 12.60 -3.56
N LEU A 384 3.85 12.65 -3.91
CA LEU A 384 4.39 12.00 -5.11
C LEU A 384 4.32 10.47 -5.01
N ALA A 385 4.72 9.88 -3.88
CA ALA A 385 4.62 8.45 -3.64
C ALA A 385 3.18 7.94 -3.79
N LEU A 386 2.21 8.65 -3.19
CA LEU A 386 0.79 8.31 -3.29
C LEU A 386 0.30 8.35 -4.74
N SER A 387 0.71 9.36 -5.50
CA SER A 387 0.35 9.43 -6.93
C SER A 387 0.94 8.25 -7.69
N MET A 388 2.20 7.90 -7.49
CA MET A 388 2.87 6.83 -8.23
C MET A 388 2.34 5.44 -7.89
N MET A 389 2.06 5.17 -6.61
CA MET A 389 1.43 3.92 -6.18
C MET A 389 0.09 3.70 -6.88
N LEU A 390 -0.72 4.75 -7.00
CA LEU A 390 -2.00 4.69 -7.71
C LEU A 390 -1.82 4.33 -9.18
N LEU A 391 -0.77 4.84 -9.83
CA LEU A 391 -0.51 4.67 -11.26
C LEU A 391 0.14 3.32 -11.59
N GLU A 392 0.89 2.72 -10.67
CA GLU A 392 1.72 1.52 -10.89
C GLU A 392 0.97 0.19 -10.76
N HIS A 393 -0.04 0.10 -9.89
CA HIS A 393 -0.72 -1.16 -9.54
C HIS A 393 -1.94 -1.50 -10.39
N LEU A 394 -2.10 -0.88 -11.56
CA LEU A 394 -3.21 -1.20 -12.46
C LEU A 394 -2.77 -2.23 -13.52
N PRO A 395 -3.26 -3.49 -13.48
CA PRO A 395 -2.80 -4.55 -14.37
C PRO A 395 -3.27 -4.41 -15.83
N ASP A 396 -2.48 -5.03 -16.70
CA ASP A 396 -2.62 -5.13 -18.15
C ASP A 396 -3.55 -6.30 -18.55
N ARG A 397 -4.73 -6.00 -19.11
CA ARG A 397 -5.30 -6.61 -20.33
C ARG A 397 -6.74 -6.14 -20.63
N ALA A 398 -7.05 -6.05 -21.92
CA ALA A 398 -8.29 -5.59 -22.58
C ALA A 398 -8.62 -4.08 -22.50
N GLN A 399 -8.45 -3.41 -21.35
CA GLN A 399 -8.82 -1.99 -21.16
C GLN A 399 -7.62 -1.02 -21.09
N ALA A 400 -6.41 -1.53 -21.28
CA ALA A 400 -5.16 -0.80 -21.08
C ALA A 400 -5.11 0.54 -21.83
N ALA A 401 -5.61 0.61 -23.06
CA ALA A 401 -5.62 1.87 -23.83
C ALA A 401 -6.54 2.95 -23.24
N ARG A 402 -7.69 2.58 -22.68
CA ARG A 402 -8.65 3.52 -22.06
C ARG A 402 -8.13 4.00 -20.71
N LEU A 403 -7.58 3.07 -19.95
CA LEU A 403 -6.96 3.38 -18.68
C LEU A 403 -5.75 4.30 -18.87
N GLN A 404 -4.91 4.03 -19.86
CA GLN A 404 -3.80 4.91 -20.26
C GLN A 404 -4.29 6.30 -20.67
N HIS A 405 -5.39 6.40 -21.42
CA HIS A 405 -5.98 7.70 -21.79
C HIS A 405 -6.40 8.52 -20.56
N GLU A 406 -7.15 7.92 -19.62
CA GLU A 406 -7.52 8.60 -18.38
C GLU A 406 -6.31 8.91 -17.49
N MET A 407 -5.26 8.09 -17.57
CA MET A 407 -4.00 8.35 -16.87
C MET A 407 -3.32 9.61 -17.35
N VAL A 408 -3.25 9.77 -18.66
CA VAL A 408 -2.64 10.95 -19.26
C VAL A 408 -3.46 12.19 -18.94
N ASN A 409 -4.80 12.10 -19.02
CA ASN A 409 -5.69 13.19 -18.60
C ASN A 409 -5.44 13.62 -17.14
N SER A 410 -5.23 12.63 -16.25
CA SER A 410 -4.93 12.86 -14.83
C SER A 410 -3.58 13.56 -14.62
N LEU A 411 -2.54 13.11 -15.34
CA LEU A 411 -1.20 13.70 -15.25
C LEU A 411 -1.15 15.12 -15.84
N LEU A 412 -1.84 15.37 -16.95
CA LEU A 412 -1.90 16.70 -17.56
C LEU A 412 -2.64 17.69 -16.64
N ALA A 413 -3.75 17.27 -16.02
CA ALA A 413 -4.43 18.10 -15.02
C ALA A 413 -3.51 18.41 -13.82
N GLY A 414 -2.75 17.41 -13.33
CA GLY A 414 -1.73 17.63 -12.30
C GLY A 414 -0.65 18.62 -12.73
N ALA A 415 -0.11 18.49 -13.95
CA ALA A 415 0.93 19.37 -14.48
C ALA A 415 0.44 20.82 -14.63
N ILE A 416 -0.79 21.03 -15.12
CA ILE A 416 -1.41 22.36 -15.22
C ILE A 416 -1.63 22.95 -13.82
N GLY A 417 -2.14 22.17 -12.87
CA GLY A 417 -2.35 22.62 -11.48
C GLY A 417 -1.05 23.05 -10.80
N ARG A 418 0.03 22.29 -11.03
CA ARG A 418 1.38 22.61 -10.55
C ARG A 418 1.87 23.95 -11.13
N GLU A 419 1.68 24.18 -12.43
CA GLU A 419 2.13 25.41 -13.09
C GLU A 419 1.31 26.64 -12.67
N LEU A 420 -0.01 26.49 -12.45
CA LEU A 420 -0.86 27.55 -11.91
C LEU A 420 -0.34 28.07 -10.56
N LEU A 421 0.06 27.17 -9.65
CA LEU A 421 0.56 27.54 -8.33
C LEU A 421 2.07 27.83 -8.30
N ALA A 422 2.84 27.47 -9.34
CA ALA A 422 4.29 27.69 -9.38
C ALA A 422 4.69 29.16 -9.21
N ARG A 423 3.84 30.09 -9.68
CA ARG A 423 4.08 31.54 -9.60
C ARG A 423 3.65 32.17 -8.29
N GLN A 424 2.50 31.75 -7.74
CA GLN A 424 1.87 32.41 -6.59
C GLN A 424 2.08 31.68 -5.27
N HIS A 425 2.12 30.34 -5.28
CA HIS A 425 2.17 29.50 -4.07
C HIS A 425 3.13 28.31 -4.22
N ARG A 426 4.45 28.60 -4.27
CA ARG A 426 5.50 27.60 -4.52
C ARG A 426 5.53 26.43 -3.54
N ARG A 427 5.05 26.61 -2.29
CA ARG A 427 5.08 25.58 -1.24
C ARG A 427 4.06 24.45 -1.46
N ILE A 428 2.96 24.75 -2.15
CA ILE A 428 1.83 23.81 -2.33
C ILE A 428 1.67 23.36 -3.79
N LYS A 429 2.55 23.77 -4.71
CA LYS A 429 2.48 23.41 -6.14
C LYS A 429 2.46 21.90 -6.38
N GLU A 430 3.18 21.12 -5.57
CA GLU A 430 3.21 19.66 -5.68
C GLU A 430 1.95 19.02 -5.09
N GLN A 431 1.31 19.67 -4.11
CA GLN A 431 -0.02 19.27 -3.64
C GLN A 431 -1.08 19.46 -4.75
N ALA A 432 -0.94 20.49 -5.59
CA ALA A 432 -1.81 20.70 -6.74
C ALA A 432 -1.62 19.64 -7.83
N PHE A 433 -0.39 19.17 -8.05
CA PHE A 433 -0.14 18.03 -8.93
C PHE A 433 -0.90 16.80 -8.47
N THR A 434 -0.75 16.43 -7.19
CA THR A 434 -1.45 15.30 -6.59
C THR A 434 -2.96 15.50 -6.63
N ALA A 435 -3.48 16.67 -6.27
CA ALA A 435 -4.91 16.98 -6.34
C ALA A 435 -5.47 16.82 -7.76
N GLY A 436 -4.75 17.27 -8.78
CA GLY A 436 -5.11 17.11 -10.19
C GLY A 436 -5.16 15.63 -10.63
N VAL A 437 -4.18 14.82 -10.22
CA VAL A 437 -4.17 13.37 -10.49
C VAL A 437 -5.34 12.67 -9.81
N PHE A 438 -5.58 12.96 -8.53
CA PHE A 438 -6.64 12.33 -7.74
C PHE A 438 -8.04 12.76 -8.17
N ARG A 439 -8.19 13.91 -8.84
CA ARG A 439 -9.49 14.36 -9.35
C ARG A 439 -10.12 13.38 -10.34
N ASN A 440 -9.30 12.65 -11.10
CA ASN A 440 -9.74 11.65 -12.06
C ASN A 440 -9.78 10.22 -11.48
N LEU A 441 -9.44 10.02 -10.20
CA LEU A 441 -9.39 8.70 -9.55
C LEU A 441 -10.66 7.89 -9.78
N GLY A 442 -11.82 8.53 -9.67
CA GLY A 442 -13.10 7.87 -9.84
C GLY A 442 -13.32 7.26 -11.22
N ALA A 443 -12.90 7.96 -12.28
CA ALA A 443 -13.01 7.45 -13.64
C ALA A 443 -12.10 6.23 -13.85
N VAL A 444 -10.87 6.29 -13.33
CA VAL A 444 -9.91 5.18 -13.31
C VAL A 444 -10.50 3.96 -12.59
N LEU A 445 -11.10 4.17 -11.42
CA LEU A 445 -11.76 3.12 -10.62
C LEU A 445 -12.94 2.48 -11.37
N VAL A 446 -13.80 3.31 -11.98
CA VAL A 446 -14.96 2.82 -12.74
C VAL A 446 -14.49 1.97 -13.92
N LEU A 447 -13.55 2.46 -14.71
CA LEU A 447 -12.98 1.72 -15.85
C LEU A 447 -12.44 0.36 -15.42
N PHE A 448 -11.78 0.29 -14.27
CA PHE A 448 -11.13 -0.92 -13.79
C PHE A 448 -12.11 -1.96 -13.20
N TYR A 449 -13.07 -1.52 -12.39
CA TYR A 449 -13.94 -2.40 -11.61
C TYR A 449 -15.27 -2.74 -12.28
N PHE A 450 -15.68 -1.95 -13.26
CA PHE A 450 -16.95 -2.11 -13.96
C PHE A 450 -16.76 -2.29 -15.47
N PRO A 451 -16.00 -3.31 -15.89
CA PRO A 451 -15.63 -3.44 -17.30
C PRO A 451 -16.82 -3.67 -18.23
N GLN A 452 -17.85 -4.36 -17.76
CA GLN A 452 -19.05 -4.66 -18.55
C GLN A 452 -19.97 -3.44 -18.64
N GLU A 453 -20.07 -2.68 -17.56
CA GLU A 453 -20.86 -1.45 -17.48
C GLU A 453 -20.22 -0.34 -18.31
N CYS A 454 -18.88 -0.30 -18.40
CA CYS A 454 -18.17 0.63 -19.28
C CYS A 454 -18.55 0.47 -20.75
N GLU A 455 -18.82 -0.74 -21.26
CA GLU A 455 -19.29 -0.94 -22.64
C GLU A 455 -20.68 -0.32 -22.88
N ARG A 456 -21.50 -0.20 -21.84
CA ARG A 456 -22.79 0.52 -21.91
C ARG A 456 -22.57 2.02 -21.85
N ILE A 457 -21.72 2.48 -20.95
CA ILE A 457 -21.32 3.89 -20.84
C ILE A 457 -20.78 4.39 -22.19
N ASP A 458 -19.90 3.63 -22.85
CA ASP A 458 -19.33 4.01 -24.16
C ASP A 458 -20.39 4.17 -25.25
N ARG A 459 -21.41 3.30 -25.27
CA ARG A 459 -22.50 3.41 -26.24
C ARG A 459 -23.31 4.68 -26.05
N MET A 460 -23.42 5.16 -24.81
CA MET A 460 -24.14 6.38 -24.46
C MET A 460 -23.28 7.63 -24.71
N THR A 461 -21.98 7.57 -24.44
CA THR A 461 -21.05 8.69 -24.74
C THR A 461 -20.80 8.88 -26.23
N ASN A 462 -20.77 7.79 -27.01
CA ASN A 462 -20.77 7.87 -28.48
C ASN A 462 -22.06 8.52 -29.05
N GLY A 463 -23.12 8.61 -28.24
CA GLY A 463 -24.36 9.33 -28.52
C GLY A 463 -24.37 10.80 -28.09
N ALA A 464 -23.21 11.40 -27.84
CA ALA A 464 -22.99 12.80 -27.40
C ALA A 464 -23.30 13.10 -25.90
N MET A 465 -23.51 12.08 -25.07
CA MET A 465 -23.62 12.26 -23.61
C MET A 465 -22.25 12.40 -22.94
N ARG A 466 -22.13 13.22 -21.89
CA ARG A 466 -20.88 13.32 -21.11
C ARG A 466 -20.62 12.00 -20.37
N PHE A 467 -19.35 11.68 -20.16
CA PHE A 467 -18.95 10.46 -19.43
C PHE A 467 -19.53 10.41 -18.01
N ASP A 468 -19.55 11.53 -17.30
CA ASP A 468 -20.09 11.62 -15.94
C ASP A 468 -21.60 11.34 -15.90
N ASP A 469 -22.35 11.89 -16.84
CA ASP A 469 -23.80 11.70 -16.96
C ASP A 469 -24.14 10.25 -17.33
N ALA A 470 -23.36 9.67 -18.26
CA ALA A 470 -23.50 8.27 -18.63
C ALA A 470 -23.16 7.32 -17.45
N CYS A 471 -22.16 7.66 -16.63
CA CYS A 471 -21.88 6.93 -15.40
C CYS A 471 -23.01 7.05 -14.38
N ALA A 472 -23.55 8.25 -14.17
CA ALA A 472 -24.70 8.46 -13.27
C ALA A 472 -25.92 7.64 -13.73
N GLN A 473 -26.16 7.54 -15.04
CA GLN A 473 -27.30 6.79 -15.56
C GLN A 473 -27.09 5.26 -15.54
N VAL A 474 -25.86 4.77 -15.74
CA VAL A 474 -25.57 3.33 -15.75
C VAL A 474 -25.31 2.76 -14.36
N LEU A 475 -24.60 3.52 -13.51
CA LEU A 475 -24.12 3.08 -12.20
C LEU A 475 -24.87 3.75 -11.04
N GLY A 476 -25.68 4.78 -11.27
CA GLY A 476 -26.30 5.57 -10.19
C GLY A 476 -25.29 6.47 -9.44
N VAL A 477 -24.02 6.49 -9.86
CA VAL A 477 -22.97 7.33 -9.26
C VAL A 477 -22.13 8.00 -10.33
N THR A 478 -21.74 9.24 -10.05
CA THR A 478 -20.72 9.94 -10.83
C THR A 478 -19.32 9.42 -10.49
N PRO A 479 -18.35 9.51 -11.43
CA PRO A 479 -16.96 9.21 -11.14
C PRO A 479 -16.43 10.02 -9.96
N GLN A 480 -16.78 11.30 -9.85
CA GLN A 480 -16.39 12.14 -8.72
C GLN A 480 -16.82 11.57 -7.36
N GLN A 481 -18.05 11.06 -7.25
CA GLN A 481 -18.55 10.42 -6.03
C GLN A 481 -17.78 9.14 -5.71
N VAL A 482 -17.53 8.29 -6.72
CA VAL A 482 -16.72 7.06 -6.58
C VAL A 482 -15.33 7.38 -6.05
N GLY A 483 -14.63 8.33 -6.69
CA GLY A 483 -13.28 8.73 -6.29
C GLY A 483 -13.24 9.29 -4.87
N THR A 484 -14.16 10.20 -4.53
CA THR A 484 -14.21 10.82 -3.20
C THR A 484 -14.51 9.80 -2.11
N HIS A 485 -15.40 8.84 -2.37
CA HIS A 485 -15.72 7.79 -1.40
C HIS A 485 -14.53 6.83 -1.21
N ALA A 486 -13.85 6.43 -2.29
CA ALA A 486 -12.65 5.61 -2.22
C ALA A 486 -11.52 6.31 -1.44
N ALA A 487 -11.28 7.59 -1.73
CA ALA A 487 -10.27 8.39 -1.04
C ALA A 487 -10.58 8.58 0.46
N LYS A 488 -11.85 8.69 0.87
CA LYS A 488 -12.25 8.68 2.28
C LYS A 488 -11.91 7.34 2.95
N GLY A 489 -12.19 6.21 2.29
CA GLY A 489 -11.82 4.88 2.78
C GLY A 489 -10.30 4.66 2.92
N TRP A 490 -9.51 5.46 2.21
CA TRP A 490 -8.04 5.47 2.27
C TRP A 490 -7.45 6.47 3.28
N ASN A 491 -8.30 7.14 4.06
CA ASN A 491 -7.90 8.17 5.00
C ASN A 491 -7.06 9.29 4.35
N MET A 492 -7.48 9.75 3.16
CA MET A 492 -6.81 10.88 2.51
C MET A 492 -6.98 12.17 3.33
N PRO A 493 -5.96 13.04 3.37
CA PRO A 493 -6.06 14.32 4.07
C PRO A 493 -7.27 15.14 3.62
N GLU A 494 -7.96 15.79 4.54
CA GLU A 494 -9.16 16.60 4.22
C GLU A 494 -8.90 17.65 3.13
N GLY A 495 -7.71 18.24 3.11
CA GLY A 495 -7.33 19.21 2.07
C GLY A 495 -7.38 18.61 0.67
N LEU A 496 -6.90 17.38 0.50
CA LEU A 496 -6.96 16.66 -0.78
C LEU A 496 -8.39 16.24 -1.11
N LEU A 497 -9.14 15.72 -0.13
CA LEU A 497 -10.55 15.35 -0.30
C LEU A 497 -11.40 16.54 -0.78
N ARG A 498 -11.16 17.74 -0.24
CA ARG A 498 -11.82 18.99 -0.67
C ARG A 498 -11.47 19.39 -2.11
N CYS A 499 -10.31 18.98 -2.64
CA CYS A 499 -9.91 19.25 -4.03
C CYS A 499 -10.49 18.24 -5.02
N MET A 500 -10.92 17.07 -4.55
CA MET A 500 -11.56 16.06 -5.39
C MET A 500 -13.01 16.43 -5.77
N THR A 501 -13.62 17.38 -5.05
CA THR A 501 -14.98 17.86 -5.32
C THR A 501 -14.98 19.17 -6.11
N ALA A 502 -15.81 19.25 -7.15
CA ALA A 502 -15.97 20.46 -7.96
C ALA A 502 -16.44 21.67 -7.15
N LEU A 503 -15.94 22.85 -7.51
CA LEU A 503 -16.34 24.10 -6.85
C LEU A 503 -17.70 24.57 -7.35
N SER A 504 -18.58 24.94 -6.42
CA SER A 504 -19.80 25.66 -6.74
C SER A 504 -19.50 27.12 -7.11
N GLN A 505 -20.41 27.78 -7.85
CA GLN A 505 -20.26 29.20 -8.18
C GLN A 505 -20.18 30.09 -6.93
N SER A 506 -20.87 29.70 -5.84
CA SER A 506 -20.81 30.41 -4.56
C SER A 506 -19.43 30.33 -3.90
N GLU A 507 -18.71 29.23 -4.10
CA GLU A 507 -17.36 29.04 -3.57
C GLU A 507 -16.31 29.76 -4.43
N LEU A 508 -16.48 29.79 -5.76
CA LEU A 508 -15.62 30.57 -6.67
C LEU A 508 -15.73 32.08 -6.43
N ASP A 509 -16.86 32.54 -5.92
CA ASP A 509 -17.09 33.93 -5.60
C ASP A 509 -16.45 34.35 -4.26
N ARG A 510 -15.93 33.41 -3.46
CA ARG A 510 -15.19 33.72 -2.23
C ARG A 510 -13.85 34.38 -2.58
N THR A 511 -13.54 35.48 -1.88
CA THR A 511 -12.41 36.36 -2.23
C THR A 511 -11.19 36.24 -1.30
N ASP A 512 -11.15 35.23 -0.42
CA ASP A 512 -10.01 35.09 0.49
C ASP A 512 -8.80 34.46 -0.23
N ARG A 513 -8.01 35.31 -0.87
CA ARG A 513 -6.78 34.93 -1.60
C ARG A 513 -5.63 34.51 -0.68
N ARG A 514 -5.77 34.67 0.65
CA ARG A 514 -4.74 34.23 1.62
C ARG A 514 -4.95 32.80 2.09
N ASP A 515 -6.12 32.23 1.83
CA ASP A 515 -6.39 30.83 2.12
C ASP A 515 -5.71 29.93 1.07
N GLU A 516 -4.56 29.38 1.43
CA GLU A 516 -3.79 28.44 0.61
C GLU A 516 -4.59 27.19 0.22
N GLN A 517 -5.52 26.72 1.07
CA GLN A 517 -6.38 25.59 0.78
C GLN A 517 -7.46 25.97 -0.25
N HIS A 518 -8.00 27.18 -0.17
CA HIS A 518 -8.92 27.67 -1.18
C HIS A 518 -8.23 27.88 -2.52
N ALA A 519 -7.02 28.46 -2.54
CA ALA A 519 -6.21 28.62 -3.75
C ALA A 519 -5.89 27.27 -4.41
N LEU A 520 -5.56 26.24 -3.62
CA LEU A 520 -5.33 24.88 -4.09
C LEU A 520 -6.57 24.29 -4.80
N ARG A 521 -7.76 24.45 -4.20
CA ARG A 521 -9.03 23.98 -4.78
C ARG A 521 -9.33 24.70 -6.10
N VAL A 522 -9.21 26.03 -6.12
CA VAL A 522 -9.45 26.85 -7.33
C VAL A 522 -8.49 26.45 -8.45
N ALA A 523 -7.19 26.30 -8.15
CA ALA A 523 -6.20 25.88 -9.13
C ALA A 523 -6.47 24.47 -9.68
N THR A 524 -6.94 23.54 -8.82
CA THR A 524 -7.27 22.18 -9.23
C THR A 524 -8.49 22.15 -10.15
N ASP A 525 -9.56 22.90 -9.81
CA ASP A 525 -10.77 22.98 -10.65
C ASP A 525 -10.47 23.65 -12.00
N LEU A 526 -9.71 24.76 -11.99
CA LEU A 526 -9.26 25.44 -13.21
C LEU A 526 -8.35 24.55 -14.08
N ALA A 527 -7.47 23.76 -13.47
CA ALA A 527 -6.59 22.84 -14.20
C ALA A 527 -7.35 21.73 -14.93
N VAL A 528 -8.43 21.24 -14.31
CA VAL A 528 -9.31 20.21 -14.91
C VAL A 528 -10.06 20.78 -16.11
N ASP A 529 -10.64 21.98 -15.96
CA ASP A 529 -11.33 22.67 -17.06
C ASP A 529 -10.36 23.01 -18.21
N LEU A 530 -9.13 23.47 -17.91
CA LEU A 530 -8.11 23.73 -18.93
C LEU A 530 -7.67 22.46 -19.65
N ARG A 531 -7.51 21.36 -18.93
CA ARG A 531 -7.21 20.05 -19.52
C ARG A 531 -8.33 19.60 -20.46
N GLU A 532 -9.60 19.76 -20.09
CA GLU A 532 -10.75 19.41 -20.95
C GLU A 532 -10.73 20.21 -22.27
N ILE A 533 -10.36 21.50 -22.21
CA ILE A 533 -10.18 22.31 -23.43
C ILE A 533 -9.01 21.77 -24.27
N ALA A 534 -7.90 21.43 -23.63
CA ALA A 534 -6.69 20.96 -24.31
C ALA A 534 -6.85 19.58 -24.98
N THR A 535 -7.63 18.67 -24.40
CA THR A 535 -7.73 17.27 -24.86
C THR A 535 -9.00 16.96 -25.64
N SER A 536 -10.13 17.59 -25.28
CA SER A 536 -11.46 17.20 -25.79
C SER A 536 -12.16 18.26 -26.64
N THR A 537 -11.77 19.54 -26.54
CA THR A 537 -12.40 20.63 -27.31
C THR A 537 -11.75 20.79 -28.70
N PRO A 538 -12.53 20.96 -29.80
CA PRO A 538 -11.99 21.28 -31.12
C PRO A 538 -11.22 22.61 -31.13
N ALA A 539 -10.13 22.69 -31.92
CA ALA A 539 -9.26 23.88 -31.96
C ALA A 539 -10.00 25.19 -32.32
N GLU A 540 -11.06 25.10 -33.11
CA GLU A 540 -11.90 26.23 -33.52
C GLU A 540 -12.71 26.83 -32.35
N GLU A 541 -13.01 26.01 -31.33
CA GLU A 541 -13.80 26.41 -30.15
C GLU A 541 -12.93 26.77 -28.94
N HIS A 542 -11.60 26.70 -29.07
CA HIS A 542 -10.67 26.96 -27.97
C HIS A 542 -10.80 28.39 -27.44
N ASP A 543 -10.82 29.40 -28.31
CA ASP A 543 -10.92 30.80 -27.90
C ASP A 543 -12.24 31.07 -27.16
N ALA A 544 -13.37 30.61 -27.72
CA ALA A 544 -14.68 30.78 -27.09
C ALA A 544 -14.75 30.08 -25.73
N SER A 545 -14.12 28.92 -25.58
CA SER A 545 -14.08 28.15 -24.33
C SER A 545 -13.16 28.79 -23.28
N LEU A 546 -12.01 29.32 -23.69
CA LEU A 546 -11.12 30.11 -22.83
C LEU A 546 -11.79 31.41 -22.36
N SER A 547 -12.49 32.13 -23.23
CA SER A 547 -13.26 33.32 -22.84
C SER A 547 -14.35 33.01 -21.81
N ARG A 548 -15.03 31.86 -21.94
CA ARG A 548 -16.00 31.40 -20.94
C ARG A 548 -15.32 31.08 -19.61
N LEU A 549 -14.15 30.43 -19.66
CA LEU A 549 -13.39 30.07 -18.47
C LEU A 549 -12.87 31.30 -17.71
N VAL A 550 -12.30 32.27 -18.41
CA VAL A 550 -11.86 33.55 -17.81
C VAL A 550 -13.02 34.28 -17.15
N LYS A 551 -14.24 34.22 -17.72
CA LYS A 551 -15.44 34.77 -17.07
C LYS A 551 -15.83 34.01 -15.81
N LYS A 552 -15.83 32.66 -15.85
CA LYS A 552 -16.17 31.79 -14.71
C LYS A 552 -15.26 32.03 -13.50
N TYR A 553 -13.95 32.12 -13.73
CA TYR A 553 -12.95 32.22 -12.65
C TYR A 553 -12.52 33.65 -12.31
N ARG A 554 -13.01 34.69 -13.00
CA ARG A 554 -12.52 36.08 -12.89
C ARG A 554 -12.29 36.58 -11.45
N LYS A 555 -13.19 36.26 -10.51
CA LYS A 555 -13.10 36.73 -9.12
C LYS A 555 -12.00 36.00 -8.33
N ALA A 556 -11.98 34.67 -8.42
CA ALA A 556 -11.02 33.81 -7.74
C ALA A 556 -9.62 33.84 -8.37
N TRP A 557 -9.55 33.85 -9.71
CA TRP A 557 -8.32 33.76 -10.49
C TRP A 557 -8.32 34.78 -11.65
N PRO A 558 -7.94 36.04 -11.40
CA PRO A 558 -7.94 37.10 -12.41
C PRO A 558 -6.76 36.94 -13.38
N GLU A 559 -6.93 36.08 -14.39
CA GLU A 559 -5.92 35.82 -15.43
C GLU A 559 -6.48 36.08 -16.83
N SER A 560 -5.61 36.44 -17.76
CA SER A 560 -5.97 36.64 -19.17
C SER A 560 -6.04 35.32 -19.94
N GLU A 561 -6.77 35.31 -21.06
CA GLU A 561 -6.81 34.14 -21.96
C GLU A 561 -5.40 33.73 -22.42
N GLN A 562 -4.56 34.72 -22.74
CA GLN A 562 -3.16 34.49 -23.11
C GLN A 562 -2.33 33.96 -21.92
N GLY A 563 -2.65 34.39 -20.69
CA GLY A 563 -2.05 33.87 -19.47
C GLY A 563 -2.36 32.39 -19.26
N LEU A 564 -3.62 31.99 -19.43
CA LEU A 564 -4.03 30.59 -19.33
C LEU A 564 -3.40 29.73 -20.44
N ARG A 565 -3.29 30.26 -21.67
CA ARG A 565 -2.55 29.60 -22.78
C ARG A 565 -1.10 29.30 -22.40
N ARG A 566 -0.39 30.29 -21.85
CA ARG A 566 1.00 30.14 -21.38
C ARG A 566 1.14 29.11 -20.27
N VAL A 567 0.16 29.00 -19.37
CA VAL A 567 0.20 28.00 -18.29
C VAL A 567 0.14 26.59 -18.87
N VAL A 568 -0.78 26.33 -19.80
CA VAL A 568 -0.86 25.00 -20.45
C VAL A 568 0.40 24.71 -21.26
N ASP A 569 0.91 25.69 -22.02
CA ASP A 569 2.17 25.53 -22.77
C ASP A 569 3.36 25.20 -21.85
N ALA A 570 3.47 25.87 -20.70
CA ALA A 570 4.52 25.62 -19.72
C ALA A 570 4.36 24.27 -19.00
N ALA A 571 3.12 23.79 -18.82
CA ALA A 571 2.83 22.50 -18.22
C ALA A 571 3.15 21.31 -19.14
N MET A 572 3.23 21.51 -20.47
CA MET A 572 3.39 20.41 -21.43
C MET A 572 4.72 19.66 -21.29
N GLN A 573 5.85 20.35 -21.10
CA GLN A 573 7.15 19.67 -20.97
C GLN A 573 7.25 18.85 -19.68
N PRO A 574 6.97 19.41 -18.48
CA PRO A 574 6.93 18.62 -17.26
C PRO A 574 5.97 17.42 -17.34
N PHE A 575 4.82 17.59 -18.00
CA PHE A 575 3.90 16.48 -18.25
C PHE A 575 4.53 15.35 -19.08
N LEU A 576 5.24 15.68 -20.17
CA LEU A 576 5.90 14.68 -21.03
C LEU A 576 7.00 13.93 -20.27
N ASP A 577 7.80 14.65 -19.47
CA ASP A 577 8.84 14.07 -18.61
C ASP A 577 8.22 13.08 -17.60
N ASP A 578 7.12 13.48 -16.96
CA ASP A 578 6.40 12.68 -15.98
C ASP A 578 5.78 11.43 -16.61
N ALA A 579 5.17 11.56 -17.78
CA ALA A 579 4.61 10.43 -18.54
C ALA A 579 5.71 9.45 -19.01
N GLN A 580 6.87 9.96 -19.43
CA GLN A 580 8.02 9.14 -19.82
C GLN A 580 8.62 8.41 -18.61
N ALA A 581 8.74 9.06 -17.46
CA ALA A 581 9.24 8.44 -16.22
C ALA A 581 8.37 7.23 -15.79
N LEU A 582 7.06 7.33 -16.06
CA LEU A 582 6.05 6.30 -15.79
C LEU A 582 5.88 5.27 -16.92
N ARG A 583 6.61 5.41 -18.04
CA ARG A 583 6.53 4.54 -19.23
C ARG A 583 5.12 4.45 -19.83
N LEU A 584 4.37 5.54 -19.80
CA LEU A 584 3.06 5.59 -20.45
C LEU A 584 3.24 5.67 -21.97
N ASP A 585 2.46 4.88 -22.71
CA ASP A 585 2.47 4.90 -24.17
C ASP A 585 1.77 6.16 -24.69
N LEU A 586 2.56 7.14 -25.09
CA LEU A 586 2.08 8.40 -25.67
C LEU A 586 1.79 8.29 -27.17
N SER A 587 2.05 7.15 -27.82
CA SER A 587 1.84 6.98 -29.27
C SER A 587 0.38 7.03 -29.69
N ARG A 588 -0.53 6.69 -28.76
CA ARG A 588 -2.00 6.68 -28.95
C ARG A 588 -2.71 7.88 -28.35
N MET A 589 -1.96 8.79 -27.73
CA MET A 589 -2.47 10.13 -27.49
C MET A 589 -2.96 10.68 -28.81
N PRO A 590 -4.06 11.46 -28.84
CA PRO A 590 -4.31 12.30 -30.00
C PRO A 590 -3.02 13.11 -30.18
N GLY A 591 -2.21 12.78 -31.19
CA GLY A 591 -0.86 13.31 -31.44
C GLY A 591 -0.82 14.79 -31.78
N GLN A 592 -1.84 15.52 -31.34
CA GLN A 592 -2.08 16.90 -31.61
C GLN A 592 -2.49 17.67 -30.34
N ILE A 593 -2.19 17.28 -29.09
CA ILE A 593 -2.49 18.20 -27.95
C ILE A 593 -1.68 19.49 -28.11
N ALA A 594 -0.37 19.38 -28.31
CA ALA A 594 0.49 20.54 -28.59
C ALA A 594 0.20 21.22 -29.94
N GLN A 595 -0.28 20.48 -30.96
CA GLN A 595 -0.64 21.06 -32.27
C GLN A 595 -2.05 21.67 -32.30
N ARG A 596 -3.05 21.07 -31.65
CA ARG A 596 -4.42 21.57 -31.48
C ARG A 596 -4.44 22.80 -30.60
N TRP A 597 -3.70 22.79 -29.49
CA TRP A 597 -3.62 23.94 -28.58
C TRP A 597 -2.97 25.18 -29.21
N ARG A 598 -1.99 24.97 -30.10
CA ARG A 598 -1.32 26.05 -30.85
C ARG A 598 -2.13 26.62 -32.02
N GLY A 599 -3.25 26.00 -32.39
CA GLY A 599 -4.09 26.40 -33.54
C GLY A 599 -3.39 26.26 -34.91
N PRO A 600 -4.09 26.49 -36.03
CA PRO A 600 -3.46 26.66 -37.33
C PRO A 600 -2.63 27.95 -37.31
N THR A 601 -1.30 27.81 -37.33
CA THR A 601 -0.33 28.91 -37.25
C THR A 601 -0.64 30.00 -38.27
N GLN A 602 -1.15 31.16 -37.82
CA GLN A 602 -0.99 32.40 -38.55
C GLN A 602 0.42 32.93 -38.28
N ASN A 603 1.27 32.78 -39.30
CA ASN A 603 2.33 33.71 -39.67
C ASN A 603 3.33 34.13 -38.57
N GLU A 604 4.39 33.34 -38.38
CA GLU A 604 5.67 33.88 -37.92
C GLU A 604 6.80 33.51 -38.89
N ALA A 605 7.40 34.56 -39.46
CA ALA A 605 8.64 34.53 -40.21
C ALA A 605 9.81 34.07 -39.30
N PRO A 606 10.90 33.51 -39.86
CA PRO A 606 11.87 32.72 -39.12
C PRO A 606 12.78 33.63 -38.29
N ALA A 607 12.79 33.45 -36.97
CA ALA A 607 13.75 34.10 -36.09
C ALA A 607 14.44 33.11 -35.14
N SER A 608 15.77 33.10 -35.26
CA SER A 608 16.81 32.55 -34.39
C SER A 608 17.07 31.04 -34.41
N SER A 609 18.13 30.71 -35.15
CA SER A 609 18.88 29.47 -35.18
C SER A 609 19.69 29.28 -33.89
N ASP A 610 19.12 28.60 -32.90
CA ASP A 610 19.89 28.03 -31.79
C ASP A 610 19.77 26.50 -31.79
N PRO A 611 20.74 25.77 -32.37
CA PRO A 611 20.69 24.32 -32.53
C PRO A 611 20.73 23.54 -31.21
N GLN A 612 21.07 24.18 -30.08
CA GLN A 612 21.23 23.49 -28.80
C GLN A 612 19.89 23.16 -28.11
N ARG A 613 18.81 23.91 -28.37
CA ARG A 613 17.50 23.63 -27.77
C ARG A 613 16.66 22.57 -28.49
N ALA A 614 17.03 22.19 -29.71
CA ALA A 614 16.31 21.18 -30.49
C ALA A 614 16.82 19.74 -30.25
N LEU A 615 17.91 19.57 -29.48
CA LEU A 615 18.53 18.28 -29.17
C LEU A 615 18.04 17.66 -27.86
N ASP A 616 17.36 18.42 -26.99
CA ASP A 616 16.98 17.94 -25.65
C ASP A 616 15.72 17.05 -25.65
N ASN A 617 14.94 17.00 -26.75
CA ASN A 617 13.68 16.26 -26.80
C ASN A 617 13.75 14.88 -27.48
N THR A 618 14.93 14.26 -27.58
CA THR A 618 15.03 12.89 -28.10
C THR A 618 16.01 12.05 -27.28
N PHE A 619 15.59 11.53 -26.13
CA PHE A 619 16.36 10.49 -25.43
C PHE A 619 15.46 9.42 -24.83
N VAL A 620 15.41 8.24 -25.48
CA VAL A 620 15.04 6.96 -24.86
C VAL A 620 16.10 5.91 -25.19
N ILE A 621 16.64 5.35 -24.11
CA ILE A 621 17.23 4.02 -23.85
C ILE A 621 17.36 3.04 -25.03
N GLY A 622 18.58 2.48 -25.17
CA GLY A 622 18.81 1.07 -25.53
C GLY A 622 19.01 0.79 -27.02
N SER A 623 20.19 0.29 -27.36
CA SER A 623 20.71 -0.02 -28.71
C SER A 623 20.97 1.21 -29.59
N ILE A 624 22.23 1.34 -30.04
CA ILE A 624 22.63 2.29 -31.08
C ILE A 624 22.55 1.53 -32.41
N PRO A 625 21.67 1.88 -33.35
CA PRO A 625 21.88 1.55 -34.75
C PRO A 625 22.86 2.57 -35.36
N ALA A 626 23.88 2.04 -36.01
CA ALA A 626 24.90 2.80 -36.70
C ALA A 626 24.34 3.49 -37.96
N SER A 627 23.80 4.71 -37.82
CA SER A 627 23.61 5.61 -38.97
C SER A 627 23.17 7.01 -38.52
N ALA A 628 24.06 7.85 -37.98
CA ALA A 628 23.85 9.31 -37.93
C ALA A 628 25.11 10.13 -37.55
N VAL A 629 26.30 9.88 -38.13
CA VAL A 629 27.29 10.97 -38.32
C VAL A 629 28.09 10.68 -39.58
N ALA A 630 27.66 11.25 -40.70
CA ALA A 630 28.55 11.53 -41.81
C ALA A 630 28.36 12.99 -42.23
N GLN A 631 29.50 13.67 -42.35
CA GLN A 631 29.78 14.92 -43.06
C GLN A 631 29.65 16.23 -42.27
N ARG A 632 30.81 16.80 -41.90
CA ARG A 632 31.61 17.75 -42.71
C ARG A 632 33.10 17.51 -42.39
N GLY A 633 34.07 17.52 -43.30
CA GLY A 633 34.08 18.08 -44.65
C GLY A 633 35.23 17.55 -45.54
N THR A 634 35.09 17.97 -46.81
CA THR A 634 36.12 18.23 -47.85
C THR A 634 36.99 17.10 -48.39
N GLY A 635 36.82 16.83 -49.70
CA GLY A 635 37.93 16.40 -50.57
C GLY A 635 37.59 15.35 -51.63
N SER A 636 37.25 15.82 -52.84
CA SER A 636 37.61 15.27 -54.17
C SER A 636 37.55 13.75 -54.45
N GLY A 637 36.78 13.40 -55.49
CA GLY A 637 37.27 12.45 -56.51
C GLY A 637 36.38 11.25 -56.86
N ALA A 638 35.69 11.38 -57.99
CA ALA A 638 35.48 10.37 -59.04
C ALA A 638 34.80 9.00 -58.76
N GLY A 639 33.78 8.68 -59.58
CA GLY A 639 33.62 7.32 -60.12
C GLY A 639 32.28 6.60 -59.95
N ALA A 640 31.37 6.80 -60.91
CA ALA A 640 30.54 5.79 -61.60
C ALA A 640 29.65 4.75 -60.85
N ARG A 641 28.30 4.92 -61.01
CA ARG A 641 27.25 4.02 -61.60
C ARG A 641 27.45 2.46 -61.65
N PRO A 642 26.36 1.66 -61.86
CA PRO A 642 25.06 1.55 -61.16
C PRO A 642 24.57 0.08 -60.96
N ALA A 643 23.46 -0.09 -60.23
CA ALA A 643 22.40 -1.13 -60.34
C ALA A 643 22.72 -2.65 -60.34
N GLN A 644 22.03 -3.41 -59.48
CA GLN A 644 21.22 -4.56 -59.89
C GLN A 644 20.28 -5.03 -58.76
N ALA A 645 19.03 -5.28 -59.13
CA ALA A 645 17.97 -5.83 -58.30
C ALA A 645 18.07 -7.36 -58.24
N MET A 646 17.71 -7.99 -57.11
CA MET A 646 17.16 -9.35 -57.08
C MET A 646 16.42 -9.65 -55.75
N GLU A 647 15.11 -9.87 -55.92
CA GLU A 647 14.16 -10.79 -55.27
C GLU A 647 13.94 -10.91 -53.75
N PRO A 648 12.67 -11.15 -53.33
CA PRO A 648 12.26 -11.19 -51.92
C PRO A 648 12.52 -12.57 -51.29
N LEU A 649 13.30 -12.60 -50.21
CA LEU A 649 13.55 -13.81 -49.43
C LEU A 649 12.77 -13.79 -48.10
N GLU A 650 11.73 -14.61 -48.10
CA GLU A 650 11.08 -15.38 -47.03
C GLU A 650 11.18 -14.92 -45.56
N LEU A 651 10.00 -14.81 -44.92
CA LEU A 651 9.82 -14.73 -43.47
C LEU A 651 10.48 -15.94 -42.76
N GLY A 652 11.65 -15.72 -42.15
CA GLY A 652 12.22 -16.60 -41.13
C GLY A 652 11.63 -16.31 -39.74
N SER A 653 11.30 -17.35 -39.00
CA SER A 653 10.66 -17.40 -37.68
C SER A 653 11.42 -16.68 -36.53
N PRO A 654 10.75 -16.30 -35.42
CA PRO A 654 11.31 -15.54 -34.29
C PRO A 654 12.18 -16.36 -33.30
N GLU A 655 12.81 -17.46 -33.71
CA GLU A 655 13.43 -18.43 -32.78
C GLU A 655 14.76 -18.07 -32.07
N PRO A 656 15.66 -17.17 -32.53
CA PRO A 656 17.00 -17.07 -31.91
C PRO A 656 17.02 -16.41 -30.52
N ALA A 657 16.09 -15.49 -30.21
CA ALA A 657 16.09 -14.78 -28.93
C ALA A 657 15.60 -15.66 -27.76
N ALA A 658 14.61 -16.51 -28.00
CA ALA A 658 14.07 -17.45 -27.00
C ALA A 658 15.07 -18.57 -26.67
N ALA A 659 15.84 -19.04 -27.66
CA ALA A 659 16.88 -20.05 -27.47
C ALA A 659 18.02 -19.53 -26.57
N ILE A 660 18.47 -18.28 -26.77
CA ILE A 660 19.49 -17.64 -25.92
C ILE A 660 18.98 -17.46 -24.49
N GLU A 661 17.72 -17.06 -24.32
CA GLU A 661 17.12 -16.90 -22.99
C GLU A 661 17.05 -18.24 -22.25
N ALA A 662 16.62 -19.31 -22.92
CA ALA A 662 16.60 -20.66 -22.35
C ALA A 662 18.02 -21.15 -21.99
N ALA A 663 19.01 -20.88 -22.85
CA ALA A 663 20.41 -21.22 -22.58
C ALA A 663 20.98 -20.48 -21.36
N LEU A 664 20.64 -19.19 -21.18
CA LEU A 664 21.02 -18.40 -20.00
C LEU A 664 20.33 -18.91 -18.73
N GLN A 665 19.05 -19.29 -18.80
CA GLN A 665 18.32 -19.86 -17.67
C GLN A 665 18.93 -21.20 -17.23
N ASP A 666 19.25 -22.08 -18.18
CA ASP A 666 19.93 -23.35 -17.91
C ASP A 666 21.34 -23.14 -17.33
N ALA A 667 22.11 -22.22 -17.91
CA ALA A 667 23.43 -21.83 -17.42
C ALA A 667 23.37 -21.33 -15.97
N LEU A 668 22.40 -20.48 -15.63
CA LEU A 668 22.21 -19.96 -14.27
C LEU A 668 21.77 -21.08 -13.31
N ALA A 669 20.90 -22.00 -13.74
CA ALA A 669 20.49 -23.15 -12.94
C ALA A 669 21.68 -24.08 -12.63
N ARG A 670 22.56 -24.34 -13.61
CA ARG A 670 23.80 -25.11 -13.42
C ARG A 670 24.77 -24.42 -12.47
N VAL A 671 24.92 -23.10 -12.57
CA VAL A 671 25.75 -22.30 -11.65
C VAL A 671 25.23 -22.42 -10.20
N ARG A 672 23.92 -22.36 -9.99
CA ARG A 672 23.29 -22.46 -8.66
C ARG A 672 23.26 -23.88 -8.09
N GLY A 673 23.09 -24.89 -8.95
CA GLY A 673 23.00 -26.29 -8.57
C GLY A 673 24.35 -26.97 -8.32
N ALA A 674 25.45 -26.39 -8.82
CA ALA A 674 26.77 -26.94 -8.59
C ALA A 674 27.17 -26.82 -7.10
N THR A 675 27.60 -27.93 -6.50
CA THR A 675 27.99 -27.99 -5.09
C THR A 675 29.09 -26.97 -4.76
N ALA A 676 29.08 -26.46 -3.52
CA ALA A 676 30.03 -25.44 -3.05
C ALA A 676 31.50 -25.91 -2.97
N ALA A 677 31.80 -27.12 -3.45
CA ALA A 677 33.15 -27.65 -3.52
C ALA A 677 33.92 -27.00 -4.69
N GLY A 678 35.18 -26.61 -4.41
CA GLY A 678 36.07 -25.95 -5.35
C GLY A 678 36.51 -24.56 -4.89
N SER A 679 37.66 -24.10 -5.39
CA SER A 679 38.19 -22.78 -5.08
C SER A 679 37.24 -21.67 -5.56
N VAL A 680 37.33 -20.47 -4.96
CA VAL A 680 36.57 -19.29 -5.46
C VAL A 680 36.89 -19.03 -6.94
N SER A 681 38.14 -19.21 -7.34
CA SER A 681 38.58 -19.09 -8.73
C SER A 681 37.91 -20.10 -9.67
N GLU A 682 37.76 -21.36 -9.27
CA GLU A 682 37.03 -22.37 -10.06
C GLU A 682 35.53 -22.07 -10.19
N ARG A 683 34.92 -21.47 -9.15
CA ARG A 683 33.52 -21.03 -9.22
C ARG A 683 33.35 -19.87 -10.18
N LEU A 684 34.24 -18.89 -10.11
CA LEU A 684 34.23 -17.73 -10.99
C LEU A 684 34.49 -18.13 -12.44
N ALA A 685 35.43 -19.04 -12.69
CA ALA A 685 35.69 -19.58 -14.03
C ALA A 685 34.47 -20.31 -14.61
N ARG A 686 33.76 -21.11 -13.79
CA ARG A 686 32.50 -21.76 -14.21
C ARG A 686 31.41 -20.77 -14.59
N ILE A 687 31.22 -19.71 -13.79
CA ILE A 687 30.23 -18.67 -14.09
C ILE A 687 30.58 -17.95 -15.39
N LEU A 688 31.86 -17.59 -15.55
CA LEU A 688 32.34 -16.90 -16.74
C LEU A 688 32.21 -17.77 -18.00
N GLY A 689 32.59 -19.05 -17.92
CA GLY A 689 32.44 -20.01 -19.03
C GLY A 689 30.97 -20.27 -19.38
N ALA A 690 30.08 -20.29 -18.39
CA ALA A 690 28.65 -20.41 -18.62
C ALA A 690 28.07 -19.17 -19.35
N MET A 691 28.51 -17.96 -18.98
CA MET A 691 28.14 -16.73 -19.70
C MET A 691 28.69 -16.74 -21.13
N HIS A 692 29.95 -17.13 -21.30
CA HIS A 692 30.64 -17.21 -22.58
C HIS A 692 29.91 -18.11 -23.57
N GLN A 693 29.54 -19.32 -23.13
CA GLN A 693 28.83 -20.29 -23.95
C GLN A 693 27.37 -19.89 -24.23
N ALA A 694 26.62 -19.43 -23.22
CA ALA A 694 25.20 -19.12 -23.39
C ALA A 694 24.95 -17.93 -24.33
N MET A 695 25.85 -16.94 -24.31
CA MET A 695 25.75 -15.74 -25.16
C MET A 695 26.54 -15.85 -26.46
N GLY A 696 27.41 -16.85 -26.60
CA GLY A 696 28.32 -16.98 -27.75
C GLY A 696 29.33 -15.82 -27.84
N PHE A 697 29.86 -15.37 -26.70
CA PHE A 697 30.88 -14.31 -26.69
C PHE A 697 32.17 -14.81 -27.34
N GLY A 698 32.88 -13.94 -28.06
CA GLY A 698 34.22 -14.27 -28.60
C GLY A 698 35.34 -14.07 -27.58
N LEU A 699 35.10 -13.23 -26.57
CA LEU A 699 35.97 -13.02 -25.43
C LEU A 699 35.14 -12.75 -24.19
N THR A 700 35.54 -13.33 -23.07
CA THR A 700 35.00 -13.00 -21.75
C THR A 700 36.14 -12.93 -20.75
N VAL A 701 36.22 -11.85 -19.98
CA VAL A 701 37.29 -11.57 -19.04
C VAL A 701 36.69 -11.25 -17.68
N LEU A 702 37.26 -11.86 -16.65
CA LEU A 702 37.05 -11.48 -15.27
C LEU A 702 38.34 -10.84 -14.75
N ALA A 703 38.25 -9.58 -14.34
CA ALA A 703 39.37 -8.87 -13.76
C ALA A 703 39.04 -8.44 -12.33
N LEU A 704 39.97 -8.67 -11.39
CA LEU A 704 39.80 -8.28 -9.98
C LEU A 704 40.90 -7.32 -9.55
N LYS A 705 40.53 -6.48 -8.60
CA LYS A 705 41.40 -5.53 -7.92
C LYS A 705 42.41 -6.24 -7.03
N ASP A 706 43.66 -5.82 -7.09
CA ASP A 706 44.69 -6.21 -6.13
C ASP A 706 44.34 -5.63 -4.74
N VAL A 707 44.54 -6.42 -3.68
CA VAL A 707 44.22 -6.03 -2.30
C VAL A 707 45.04 -4.82 -1.84
N ARG A 708 46.24 -4.61 -2.39
CA ARG A 708 47.19 -3.57 -1.96
C ARG A 708 47.31 -2.37 -2.90
N SER A 709 46.71 -2.43 -4.09
CA SER A 709 46.79 -1.33 -5.06
C SER A 709 45.42 -1.03 -5.68
N GLN A 710 45.29 0.11 -6.37
CA GLN A 710 44.09 0.43 -7.15
C GLN A 710 44.09 -0.24 -8.53
N GLN A 711 45.04 -1.13 -8.78
CA GLN A 711 45.17 -1.85 -10.04
C GLN A 711 44.24 -3.05 -10.07
N VAL A 712 43.50 -3.18 -11.17
CA VAL A 712 42.68 -4.35 -11.51
C VAL A 712 43.45 -5.19 -12.53
N ARG A 713 43.52 -6.51 -12.30
CA ARG A 713 44.20 -7.46 -13.18
C ARG A 713 43.27 -8.59 -13.60
N PRO A 714 43.36 -9.09 -14.84
CA PRO A 714 42.57 -10.23 -15.29
C PRO A 714 42.99 -11.51 -14.55
N ILE A 715 42.00 -12.26 -14.07
CA ILE A 715 42.20 -13.54 -13.38
C ILE A 715 41.75 -14.71 -14.25
N VAL A 716 40.62 -14.55 -14.95
CA VAL A 716 40.08 -15.56 -15.86
C VAL A 716 39.82 -14.91 -17.21
N LEU A 717 40.21 -15.59 -18.27
CA LEU A 717 39.99 -15.16 -19.64
C LEU A 717 39.55 -16.38 -20.45
N GLU A 718 38.34 -16.31 -21.01
CA GLU A 718 37.74 -17.30 -21.90
C GLU A 718 37.68 -16.68 -23.30
N ALA A 719 38.27 -17.34 -24.29
CA ALA A 719 38.30 -16.88 -25.67
C ALA A 719 38.11 -18.06 -26.62
N ASP A 720 37.48 -17.81 -27.77
CA ASP A 720 37.31 -18.81 -28.83
C ASP A 720 38.66 -19.39 -29.30
N ASP A 721 39.73 -18.59 -29.25
CA ASP A 721 41.11 -19.01 -29.52
C ASP A 721 41.96 -18.97 -28.23
N ALA A 722 42.21 -20.14 -27.66
CA ALA A 722 42.98 -20.30 -26.44
C ALA A 722 44.46 -19.89 -26.58
N SER A 723 45.02 -19.84 -27.80
CA SER A 723 46.41 -19.45 -28.04
C SER A 723 46.61 -17.93 -27.94
N ALA A 724 45.60 -17.14 -28.29
CA ALA A 724 45.59 -15.68 -28.18
C ALA A 724 45.31 -15.17 -26.75
N ALA A 725 44.81 -16.03 -25.86
CA ALA A 725 44.41 -15.68 -24.50
C ALA A 725 45.52 -15.03 -23.65
N ALA A 726 46.78 -15.43 -23.86
CA ALA A 726 47.93 -14.91 -23.11
C ALA A 726 48.26 -13.46 -23.50
N ASP A 727 48.21 -13.13 -24.79
CA ASP A 727 48.55 -11.81 -25.33
C ASP A 727 47.49 -10.75 -25.00
N LEU A 728 46.29 -11.17 -24.61
CA LEU A 728 45.16 -10.30 -24.30
C LEU A 728 45.11 -9.84 -22.85
N LYS A 729 45.76 -10.55 -21.92
CA LYS A 729 45.73 -10.22 -20.48
C LYS A 729 46.20 -8.78 -20.19
N PRO A 730 47.30 -8.28 -20.77
CA PRO A 730 47.76 -6.92 -20.48
C PRO A 730 46.74 -5.83 -20.84
N LEU A 731 45.79 -6.10 -21.75
CA LEU A 731 44.78 -5.13 -22.19
C LEU A 731 43.68 -4.85 -21.16
N PHE A 732 43.59 -5.69 -20.12
CA PHE A 732 42.59 -5.58 -19.05
C PHE A 732 43.22 -5.24 -17.70
N GLU A 733 44.48 -4.82 -17.70
CA GLU A 733 45.11 -4.20 -16.55
C GLU A 733 44.70 -2.73 -16.50
N VAL A 734 43.89 -2.36 -15.51
CA VAL A 734 43.26 -1.03 -15.41
C VAL A 734 43.59 -0.40 -14.06
N ASP A 735 44.05 0.85 -14.09
CA ASP A 735 44.16 1.67 -12.88
C ASP A 735 42.81 2.30 -12.58
N LEU A 736 42.20 1.91 -11.46
CA LEU A 736 40.90 2.43 -11.07
C LEU A 736 40.93 3.92 -10.74
N ASP A 737 42.07 4.58 -10.53
CA ASP A 737 42.14 6.03 -10.30
C ASP A 737 42.14 6.85 -11.61
N SER A 738 42.25 6.19 -12.76
CA SER A 738 42.22 6.83 -14.08
C SER A 738 40.85 7.48 -14.36
N LYS A 739 40.87 8.76 -14.75
CA LYS A 739 39.65 9.53 -15.08
C LYS A 739 39.31 9.52 -16.57
N ASP A 740 40.25 9.12 -17.41
CA ASP A 740 40.13 9.20 -18.87
C ASP A 740 39.78 7.85 -19.50
N GLU A 741 39.93 6.76 -18.76
CA GLU A 741 39.71 5.40 -19.24
C GLU A 741 38.30 4.90 -18.94
N LEU A 742 37.62 4.37 -19.96
CA LEU A 742 36.22 3.95 -19.89
C LEU A 742 35.97 2.90 -18.79
N PHE A 743 36.85 1.91 -18.67
CA PHE A 743 36.67 0.82 -17.70
C PHE A 743 36.84 1.29 -16.26
N ALA A 744 37.75 2.22 -15.99
CA ALA A 744 37.91 2.85 -14.68
C ALA A 744 36.66 3.66 -14.32
N LEU A 745 36.14 4.48 -15.24
CA LEU A 745 34.92 5.26 -15.04
C LEU A 745 33.69 4.38 -14.75
N LEU A 746 33.51 3.29 -15.51
CA LEU A 746 32.39 2.37 -15.32
C LEU A 746 32.51 1.59 -14.00
N ALA A 747 33.72 1.17 -13.64
CA ALA A 747 34.00 0.47 -12.39
C ALA A 747 33.82 1.37 -11.15
N GLN A 748 34.22 2.65 -11.22
CA GLN A 748 34.01 3.64 -10.16
C GLN A 748 32.52 4.00 -9.99
N ARG A 749 31.80 4.15 -11.11
CA ARG A 749 30.36 4.44 -11.13
C ARG A 749 29.49 3.22 -10.83
N LYS A 750 30.09 2.04 -10.64
CA LYS A 750 29.40 0.78 -10.28
C LYS A 750 28.26 0.46 -11.24
N THR A 751 28.46 0.73 -12.54
CA THR A 751 27.42 0.64 -13.56
C THR A 751 27.70 -0.53 -14.49
N ASP A 752 26.67 -1.34 -14.76
CA ASP A 752 26.72 -2.31 -15.86
C ASP A 752 26.23 -1.65 -17.15
N VAL A 753 26.98 -1.82 -18.23
CA VAL A 753 26.69 -1.20 -19.52
C VAL A 753 26.86 -2.23 -20.63
N PHE A 754 25.86 -2.30 -21.52
CA PHE A 754 26.02 -2.92 -22.81
C PHE A 754 26.16 -1.83 -23.88
N ILE A 755 27.28 -1.84 -24.59
CA ILE A 755 27.58 -0.91 -25.67
C ILE A 755 27.37 -1.65 -26.99
N ALA A 756 26.32 -1.27 -27.71
CA ALA A 756 25.97 -1.86 -29.00
C ALA A 756 26.91 -1.43 -30.14
N ASP A 757 27.50 -0.22 -30.03
CA ASP A 757 28.48 0.31 -30.97
C ASP A 757 29.71 0.87 -30.23
N ALA A 758 30.74 0.04 -30.13
CA ALA A 758 32.02 0.39 -29.52
C ALA A 758 32.98 1.13 -30.50
N GLN A 759 32.59 1.27 -31.77
CA GLN A 759 33.36 2.01 -32.78
C GLN A 759 33.02 3.49 -32.83
N ALA A 760 31.94 3.92 -32.17
CA ALA A 760 31.62 5.33 -31.99
C ALA A 760 32.80 6.10 -31.34
N ASP A 761 33.14 7.27 -31.89
CA ASP A 761 34.34 8.05 -31.48
C ASP A 761 34.36 8.37 -29.98
N SER A 762 33.20 8.59 -29.36
CA SER A 762 33.05 8.86 -27.92
C SER A 762 33.41 7.67 -27.03
N VAL A 763 33.28 6.45 -27.55
CA VAL A 763 33.62 5.20 -26.85
C VAL A 763 35.04 4.76 -27.22
N ARG A 764 35.34 4.75 -28.51
CA ARG A 764 36.64 4.29 -29.05
C ARG A 764 37.83 5.09 -28.51
N SER A 765 37.67 6.40 -28.34
CA SER A 765 38.72 7.27 -27.78
C SER A 765 39.06 7.00 -26.31
N ARG A 766 38.20 6.28 -25.58
CA ARG A 766 38.34 5.98 -24.15
C ARG A 766 38.53 4.49 -23.85
N LEU A 767 38.51 3.64 -24.87
CA LEU A 767 38.85 2.23 -24.74
C LEU A 767 40.36 2.05 -24.59
N PRO A 768 40.82 0.98 -23.90
CA PRO A 768 42.24 0.65 -23.87
C PRO A 768 42.79 0.49 -25.29
N ARG A 769 43.93 1.13 -25.60
CA ARG A 769 44.44 1.27 -26.98
C ARG A 769 44.53 -0.05 -27.75
N GLY A 770 44.96 -1.14 -27.12
CA GLY A 770 45.05 -2.44 -27.77
C GLY A 770 43.69 -3.11 -28.09
N LEU A 771 42.61 -2.76 -27.38
CA LEU A 771 41.25 -3.20 -27.69
C LEU A 771 40.64 -2.39 -28.84
N ALA A 772 40.94 -1.08 -28.89
CA ALA A 772 40.45 -0.18 -29.92
C ALA A 772 41.13 -0.40 -31.30
N GLU A 773 42.41 -0.77 -31.32
CA GLU A 773 43.20 -0.89 -32.55
C GLU A 773 43.38 -2.35 -33.02
N GLY A 774 43.43 -3.34 -32.12
CA GLY A 774 43.81 -4.71 -32.44
C GLY A 774 42.67 -5.71 -32.70
N ARG A 775 41.49 -5.57 -32.07
CA ARG A 775 40.38 -6.54 -32.17
C ARG A 775 39.13 -6.05 -32.91
N ALA A 776 39.09 -4.78 -33.31
CA ALA A 776 37.95 -4.17 -34.00
C ALA A 776 36.60 -4.45 -33.30
N VAL A 777 36.58 -4.30 -31.97
CA VAL A 777 35.41 -4.61 -31.12
C VAL A 777 34.21 -3.79 -31.57
N ARG A 778 33.11 -4.44 -31.98
CA ARG A 778 31.89 -3.75 -32.40
C ARG A 778 30.90 -3.52 -31.26
N SER A 779 30.82 -4.46 -30.34
CA SER A 779 29.91 -4.38 -29.20
C SER A 779 30.56 -5.04 -27.99
N LEU A 780 30.31 -4.49 -26.81
CA LEU A 780 30.88 -4.99 -25.57
C LEU A 780 29.87 -4.90 -24.42
N LEU A 781 30.00 -5.82 -23.49
CA LEU A 781 29.32 -5.87 -22.21
C LEU A 781 30.35 -5.60 -21.11
N PHE A 782 30.03 -4.66 -20.24
CA PHE A 782 30.81 -4.36 -19.04
C PHE A 782 29.89 -4.50 -17.82
N MET A 783 30.31 -5.25 -16.80
CA MET A 783 29.57 -5.41 -15.56
C MET A 783 30.48 -5.19 -14.36
N SER A 784 30.08 -4.32 -13.44
CA SER A 784 30.89 -4.00 -12.27
C SER A 784 30.67 -5.03 -11.16
N LEU A 785 31.76 -5.51 -10.55
CA LEU A 785 31.71 -6.39 -9.37
C LEU A 785 31.86 -5.54 -8.12
N THR A 786 30.79 -5.35 -7.37
CA THR A 786 30.78 -4.53 -6.14
C THR A 786 30.29 -5.35 -4.96
N LEU A 787 31.06 -5.35 -3.86
CA LEU A 787 30.68 -5.96 -2.58
C LEU A 787 30.80 -4.91 -1.47
N ASP A 788 29.74 -4.75 -0.67
CA ASP A 788 29.68 -3.82 0.46
C ASP A 788 30.11 -2.38 0.08
N GLY A 789 29.70 -1.95 -1.11
CA GLY A 789 30.01 -0.63 -1.64
C GLY A 789 31.45 -0.45 -2.16
N ARG A 790 32.29 -1.49 -2.14
CA ARG A 790 33.65 -1.49 -2.69
C ARG A 790 33.72 -2.24 -4.02
N THR A 791 34.38 -1.65 -5.02
CA THR A 791 34.61 -2.28 -6.32
C THR A 791 35.67 -3.37 -6.17
N LEU A 792 35.27 -4.62 -6.40
CA LEU A 792 36.15 -5.79 -6.42
C LEU A 792 36.81 -5.99 -7.79
N GLY A 793 36.21 -5.47 -8.86
CA GLY A 793 36.67 -5.70 -10.23
C GLY A 793 35.54 -5.52 -11.23
N PHE A 794 35.65 -6.17 -12.39
CA PHE A 794 34.63 -6.17 -13.43
C PHE A 794 34.65 -7.46 -14.26
N ILE A 795 33.52 -7.72 -14.92
CA ILE A 795 33.38 -8.69 -16.00
C ILE A 795 33.27 -7.91 -17.31
N TYR A 796 34.09 -8.29 -18.29
CA TYR A 796 34.04 -7.79 -19.65
C TYR A 796 33.67 -8.93 -20.61
N ALA A 797 32.85 -8.67 -21.61
CA ALA A 797 32.61 -9.61 -22.70
C ALA A 797 32.42 -8.89 -24.02
N ASP A 798 32.84 -9.51 -25.12
CA ASP A 798 32.60 -8.98 -26.47
C ASP A 798 32.31 -10.09 -27.49
N TYR A 799 31.87 -9.66 -28.67
CA TYR A 799 31.64 -10.52 -29.83
C TYR A 799 32.78 -10.44 -30.86
N GLY A 800 33.88 -9.75 -30.54
CA GLY A 800 34.93 -9.37 -31.47
C GLY A 800 34.40 -8.46 -32.58
N SER A 801 34.66 -8.86 -33.84
CA SER A 801 34.15 -8.18 -35.03
C SER A 801 32.71 -8.59 -35.42
N ARG A 802 32.12 -9.57 -34.72
CA ARG A 802 30.74 -10.00 -34.97
C ARG A 802 29.74 -8.99 -34.41
N THR A 803 28.59 -8.87 -35.08
CA THR A 803 27.48 -8.05 -34.60
C THR A 803 26.78 -8.77 -33.45
N ALA A 804 26.59 -8.08 -32.32
CA ALA A 804 25.86 -8.66 -31.20
C ALA A 804 24.41 -9.00 -31.58
N PRO A 805 23.83 -10.06 -31.00
CA PRO A 805 22.39 -10.25 -31.03
C PRO A 805 21.71 -9.07 -30.30
N ASN A 806 20.48 -8.74 -30.72
CA ASN A 806 19.65 -7.82 -29.95
C ASN A 806 19.46 -8.43 -28.55
N LEU A 807 19.69 -7.62 -27.50
CA LEU A 807 19.69 -8.05 -26.10
C LEU A 807 18.41 -7.53 -25.40
N PRO A 808 17.30 -8.31 -25.41
CA PRO A 808 16.12 -8.02 -24.63
C PRO A 808 16.41 -7.80 -23.15
N ALA A 809 15.54 -7.04 -22.48
CA ALA A 809 15.65 -6.76 -21.04
C ALA A 809 15.70 -8.05 -20.19
N ALA A 810 15.03 -9.13 -20.62
CA ALA A 810 15.04 -10.43 -19.94
C ALA A 810 16.44 -11.08 -19.93
N GLN A 811 17.14 -11.09 -21.06
CA GLN A 811 18.50 -11.63 -21.16
C GLN A 811 19.50 -10.83 -20.32
N LEU A 812 19.37 -9.49 -20.32
CA LEU A 812 20.18 -8.61 -19.46
C LEU A 812 19.93 -8.88 -17.96
N ALA A 813 18.69 -9.19 -17.56
CA ALA A 813 18.37 -9.53 -16.18
C ALA A 813 19.01 -10.87 -15.75
N LEU A 814 19.06 -11.85 -16.65
CA LEU A 814 19.73 -13.13 -16.41
C LEU A 814 21.25 -12.97 -16.30
N LEU A 815 21.87 -12.18 -17.18
CA LEU A 815 23.31 -11.85 -17.10
C LEU A 815 23.66 -11.12 -15.79
N LYS A 816 22.80 -10.19 -15.34
CA LYS A 816 22.94 -9.55 -14.01
C LYS A 816 22.84 -10.55 -12.86
N SER A 817 21.94 -11.53 -12.97
CA SER A 817 21.83 -12.59 -11.97
C SER A 817 23.10 -13.45 -11.91
N MET A 818 23.70 -13.79 -13.06
CA MET A 818 24.98 -14.52 -13.10
C MET A 818 26.14 -13.71 -12.49
N ARG A 819 26.17 -12.39 -12.72
CA ARG A 819 27.11 -11.48 -12.07
C ARG A 819 26.93 -11.48 -10.54
N ASP A 820 25.69 -11.46 -10.06
CA ASP A 820 25.40 -11.45 -8.62
C ASP A 820 25.86 -12.75 -7.94
N GLU A 821 25.74 -13.90 -8.61
CA GLU A 821 26.35 -15.16 -8.18
C GLU A 821 27.88 -15.06 -8.11
N ALA A 822 28.52 -14.39 -9.07
CA ALA A 822 29.97 -14.15 -9.07
C ALA A 822 30.40 -13.27 -7.88
N VAL A 823 29.63 -12.22 -7.55
CA VAL A 823 29.86 -11.40 -6.34
C VAL A 823 29.64 -12.23 -5.07
N GLY A 824 28.61 -13.09 -5.04
CA GLY A 824 28.30 -14.00 -3.94
C GLY A 824 29.43 -14.99 -3.61
N ALA A 825 30.20 -15.42 -4.61
CA ALA A 825 31.36 -16.30 -4.42
C ALA A 825 32.42 -15.70 -3.48
N PHE A 826 32.50 -14.36 -3.36
CA PHE A 826 33.45 -13.67 -2.47
C PHE A 826 32.97 -13.55 -1.02
N ARG A 827 31.66 -13.61 -0.75
CA ARG A 827 31.10 -13.49 0.62
C ARG A 827 31.50 -14.66 1.54
N LYS A 828 31.69 -15.86 0.99
CA LYS A 828 32.04 -17.08 1.75
C LYS A 828 33.50 -17.16 2.23
N ARG A 829 34.32 -16.13 1.98
CA ARG A 829 35.73 -16.09 2.40
C ARG A 829 35.98 -15.17 3.61
N VAL A 830 34.95 -14.45 4.06
CA VAL A 830 35.02 -13.48 5.17
C VAL A 830 34.30 -13.99 6.43
N ALA A 831 33.73 -15.20 6.38
CA ALA A 831 33.19 -15.91 7.54
C ALA A 831 34.20 -16.90 8.10
#